data_AF-A0A669P247-F1
#
_entry.id   AF-A0A669P247-F1
#
_cell.length_a   1.000
_cell.length_b   1.000
_cell.length_c   1.000
_cell.angle_alpha   90.00
_cell.angle_beta   90.00
_cell.angle_gamma   90.00
#
_symmetry.space_group_name_H-M   'P 1'
#
loop_
_entity.id
_entity.type
_entity.pdbx_description
1 polymer ?
#
loop_
_entity_poly.entity_id
_entity_poly.type
_entity_poly.pdbx_seq_one_letter_code
_entity_poly.pdbx_strand_id
1 'polypeptide(L)'
;MASGCPWERAAAAGEEEALRKLLVRLRNVQQRKRPETLVQTLSDMLELAARQSAPRLFGGCNAHVPLLLVLDLYAGAAGVQQMGWSLLCKLIEICPSTLQNIALKDVGKDWEVLGVHQQILKMLAVHKGNVNLSITGLKTLNLLLMSDVIAFLLLEEEVDVFSLVFNAMHTFPKNEEIQQYGCRALCKLFEKVPEEQLTEFVESKDHMIILEVFKEFPEKEEVILPALYSLHSLAGPCNNVEVLMSGNVRCYNVIVEMMKSFPNSETVQEVCCCLLHKLTLGNFFNILVLHKVPEVIVKAVKMYSENAKLQAAALSCLALLTETIFLNRDLEERKEEEEEEKLCWLEACYRALELHRKNTDVLEAACWALKNLFLYQRSLHEKIGDGDNQFPIDRAVMLSMLMHSSSKEVFQAAASTLAILSQQNVNIRKTLLAKGIHMNVLEIMRKHPHSPEVAESACRILNHVFEGSFPHLDIMTVAASEVVKAMRKHEKSLSVQLEALRVLLHFMMPGNSSRNMGDAAFTLTVKVIKSQCLLEGTHSLVLGALNRFIGNPSIQRCGLKLLTSVAECTGALEILTQQGATDTVLHTLQMYPDEQDIQSLGLSLLLFLITRKSLCIATMHVLATVLVSTLRRFKEVTEIQMHGFHAILSILGFSPCFAKLLINESFDTVIFYQMSMCFTNQRDRQFQSLCCKCFAKIAENDDLKNMMLEKACVEYNSIMAECLLLLGADINKKTKTSSLIYQVCEKGNNPKLVELLLANGAREQDVRSALTISIKRGDSQIISLLLKKLSLDVANSSICLGGFGIGRLEPSWLIPLFPDKLTPPRKQNAGSALARMVLKYQMKNISEDRSGTCSDLNFSEDGMDKNYDWDFISDPLVDTVFPSSDDIDSEGSEGSLFRKKKSNSIAVADLHCRELAFQRGSPTLPRHSYSVGPGSDYEPLVKQRRKLLLSDEHPRISKSSLYLRPSDSLSSLISEKECIKSLDLSSNELENIDAISQNSSLTSHLEHLDKLELHQNALTNIPEQLCENLKCLTYLDLHSNRFTSFPTYLLKMNCIAYLDISRNDIGPSFALDPHLRCATLKQLNLSYNQLMGIPEFLANVAENLEQLLLEGNKISCLSSPMSLKELKILNISKNNISSLAENVLMGCTKLELLNARMNALEMIPDLSSSITTLKLSQNCFINVPETILLLPHLRSVDLSQNKIISLPGPVHWKSLNLRELLFNHNQIGVLDLSEKACAWSRLEKLHLSNNKLKEWKNYTVTTANEMQTN
;
A
#
# COMPACT_ATOMS: atom_id res chain seq x y z
N MET A 1 -46.49 88.47 -14.13
CA MET A 1 -46.47 89.66 -15.01
C MET A 1 -47.64 89.56 -15.97
N ALA A 2 -48.66 90.41 -15.77
CA ALA A 2 -49.83 90.52 -16.61
C ALA A 2 -49.79 91.89 -17.30
N SER A 3 -49.30 91.92 -18.53
CA SER A 3 -49.46 93.05 -19.44
C SER A 3 -49.93 92.50 -20.77
N GLY A 4 -51.15 91.97 -20.78
CA GLY A 4 -51.83 91.57 -22.00
C GLY A 4 -52.82 92.66 -22.38
N CYS A 5 -52.69 93.18 -23.60
CA CYS A 5 -53.49 94.27 -24.12
C CYS A 5 -55.00 93.96 -24.10
N PRO A 6 -55.90 94.96 -24.12
CA PRO A 6 -57.35 94.75 -24.11
C PRO A 6 -57.86 93.83 -25.24
N TRP A 7 -57.16 93.81 -26.38
CA TRP A 7 -57.46 92.93 -27.51
C TRP A 7 -57.14 91.45 -27.22
N GLU A 8 -56.11 91.14 -26.43
CA GLU A 8 -55.76 89.77 -26.02
C GLU A 8 -56.77 89.21 -25.00
N ARG A 9 -57.30 90.05 -24.11
CA ARG A 9 -58.39 89.65 -23.18
C ARG A 9 -59.71 89.40 -23.90
N ALA A 10 -60.02 90.19 -24.93
CA ALA A 10 -61.21 89.98 -25.75
C ALA A 10 -61.09 88.72 -26.62
N ALA A 11 -59.90 88.46 -27.20
CA ALA A 11 -59.61 87.24 -27.94
C ALA A 11 -59.67 85.99 -27.04
N ALA A 12 -59.06 86.03 -25.84
CA ALA A 12 -59.12 84.95 -24.87
C ALA A 12 -60.54 84.66 -24.37
N ALA A 13 -61.35 85.70 -24.12
CA ALA A 13 -62.76 85.53 -23.75
C ALA A 13 -63.60 84.92 -24.89
N GLY A 14 -63.30 85.28 -26.14
CA GLY A 14 -63.92 84.68 -27.33
C GLY A 14 -63.54 83.20 -27.51
N GLU A 15 -62.29 82.85 -27.22
CA GLU A 15 -61.79 81.46 -27.23
C GLU A 15 -62.36 80.61 -26.08
N GLU A 16 -62.49 81.17 -24.88
CA GLU A 16 -63.16 80.49 -23.74
C GLU A 16 -64.64 80.22 -24.02
N GLU A 17 -65.35 81.18 -24.62
CA GLU A 17 -66.76 81.02 -24.99
C GLU A 17 -66.94 80.03 -26.14
N ALA A 18 -66.01 80.00 -27.11
CA ALA A 18 -65.97 78.98 -28.16
C ALA A 18 -65.73 77.58 -27.57
N LEU A 19 -64.77 77.44 -26.64
CA LEU A 19 -64.50 76.19 -25.94
C LEU A 19 -65.70 75.73 -25.10
N ARG A 20 -66.38 76.63 -24.38
CA ARG A 20 -67.62 76.31 -23.64
C ARG A 20 -68.72 75.81 -24.57
N LYS A 21 -68.95 76.49 -25.71
CA LYS A 21 -69.93 76.05 -26.72
C LYS A 21 -69.60 74.66 -27.29
N LEU A 22 -68.32 74.39 -27.57
CA LEU A 22 -67.87 73.09 -28.05
C LEU A 22 -67.98 72.00 -26.97
N LEU A 23 -67.64 72.28 -25.72
CA LEU A 23 -67.83 71.36 -24.59
C LEU A 23 -69.31 71.05 -24.32
N VAL A 24 -70.21 72.04 -24.46
CA VAL A 24 -71.67 71.81 -24.37
C VAL A 24 -72.14 70.94 -25.54
N ARG A 25 -71.64 71.17 -26.76
CA ARG A 25 -71.93 70.32 -27.93
C ARG A 25 -71.44 68.88 -27.72
N LEU A 26 -70.31 68.70 -27.04
CA LEU A 26 -69.71 67.41 -26.68
C LEU A 26 -70.44 66.73 -25.51
N ARG A 27 -71.03 67.48 -24.57
CA ARG A 27 -71.83 66.93 -23.45
C ARG A 27 -73.23 66.48 -23.87
N ASN A 28 -73.85 67.13 -24.85
CA ASN A 28 -75.20 66.82 -25.33
C ASN A 28 -75.27 65.58 -26.25
N VAL A 29 -74.48 64.55 -26.00
CA VAL A 29 -74.30 63.40 -26.90
C VAL A 29 -75.32 62.27 -26.68
N GLN A 30 -76.16 62.36 -25.64
CA GLN A 30 -77.30 61.46 -25.44
C GLN A 30 -78.37 61.51 -26.56
N GLN A 31 -78.29 62.45 -27.51
CA GLN A 31 -79.24 62.61 -28.63
C GLN A 31 -78.86 61.90 -29.95
N ARG A 32 -77.86 60.99 -30.00
CA ARG A 32 -77.39 60.30 -31.24
C ARG A 32 -77.13 61.28 -32.40
N LYS A 33 -76.12 62.13 -32.27
CA LYS A 33 -75.67 63.01 -33.36
C LYS A 33 -75.00 62.20 -34.48
N ARG A 34 -75.08 62.70 -35.73
CA ARG A 34 -74.38 62.11 -36.89
C ARG A 34 -72.85 62.18 -36.69
N PRO A 35 -72.09 61.12 -37.03
CA PRO A 35 -70.66 61.05 -36.78
C PRO A 35 -69.87 62.19 -37.44
N GLU A 36 -70.30 62.71 -38.59
CA GLU A 36 -69.61 63.82 -39.29
C GLU A 36 -69.64 65.11 -38.46
N THR A 37 -70.75 65.39 -37.76
CA THR A 37 -70.88 66.59 -36.92
C THR A 37 -70.01 66.51 -35.66
N LEU A 38 -69.80 65.29 -35.14
CA LEU A 38 -68.91 65.05 -34.01
C LEU A 38 -67.45 65.15 -34.44
N VAL A 39 -67.09 64.63 -35.61
CA VAL A 39 -65.75 64.81 -36.20
C VAL A 39 -65.42 66.30 -36.35
N GLN A 40 -66.35 67.11 -36.89
CA GLN A 40 -66.13 68.56 -37.00
C GLN A 40 -65.96 69.22 -35.63
N THR A 41 -66.81 68.87 -34.64
CA THR A 41 -66.71 69.42 -33.28
C THR A 41 -65.37 69.07 -32.62
N LEU A 42 -64.89 67.83 -32.81
CA LEU A 42 -63.59 67.38 -32.31
C LEU A 42 -62.43 68.04 -33.07
N SER A 43 -62.56 68.27 -34.37
CA SER A 43 -61.60 69.00 -35.18
C SER A 43 -61.44 70.45 -34.72
N ASP A 44 -62.57 71.15 -34.51
CA ASP A 44 -62.57 72.52 -34.01
C ASP A 44 -61.93 72.61 -32.61
N MET A 45 -62.18 71.60 -31.74
CA MET A 45 -61.53 71.50 -30.43
C MET A 45 -60.03 71.21 -30.53
N LEU A 46 -59.60 70.40 -31.50
CA LEU A 46 -58.21 70.06 -31.74
C LEU A 46 -57.43 71.26 -32.30
N GLU A 47 -58.04 72.07 -33.17
CA GLU A 47 -57.47 73.35 -33.62
C GLU A 47 -57.31 74.34 -32.47
N LEU A 48 -58.29 74.43 -31.56
CA LEU A 48 -58.16 75.25 -30.34
C LEU A 48 -57.05 74.73 -29.42
N ALA A 49 -56.91 73.41 -29.30
CA ALA A 49 -55.82 72.79 -28.55
C ALA A 49 -54.44 73.03 -29.20
N ALA A 50 -54.36 73.27 -30.52
CA ALA A 50 -53.10 73.56 -31.21
C ALA A 50 -52.59 75.00 -31.01
N ARG A 51 -53.39 75.91 -30.42
CA ARG A 51 -53.00 77.32 -30.20
C ARG A 51 -52.12 77.50 -28.96
N GLN A 52 -51.32 78.57 -28.96
CA GLN A 52 -50.44 78.90 -27.83
C GLN A 52 -51.20 79.20 -26.51
N SER A 53 -52.48 79.57 -26.58
CA SER A 53 -53.36 79.81 -25.42
C SER A 53 -53.89 78.53 -24.75
N ALA A 54 -53.68 77.36 -25.34
CA ALA A 54 -54.31 76.10 -24.94
C ALA A 54 -54.04 75.63 -23.48
N PRO A 55 -52.83 75.74 -22.89
CA PRO A 55 -52.61 75.32 -21.49
C PRO A 55 -53.46 76.09 -20.48
N ARG A 56 -53.75 77.36 -20.77
CA ARG A 56 -54.61 78.21 -19.93
C ARG A 56 -56.09 77.94 -20.17
N LEU A 57 -56.49 77.71 -21.42
CA LEU A 57 -57.88 77.47 -21.81
C LEU A 57 -58.44 76.13 -21.34
N PHE A 58 -57.64 75.06 -21.41
CA PHE A 58 -58.08 73.70 -21.08
C PHE A 58 -57.78 73.31 -19.61
N GLY A 59 -56.98 74.11 -18.90
CA GLY A 59 -56.67 73.90 -17.48
C GLY A 59 -57.92 73.97 -16.60
N GLY A 60 -58.27 72.86 -15.94
CA GLY A 60 -59.41 72.80 -15.00
C GLY A 60 -60.78 72.58 -15.63
N CYS A 61 -60.91 72.54 -16.97
CA CYS A 61 -62.20 72.34 -17.65
C CYS A 61 -62.68 70.88 -17.71
N ASN A 62 -61.83 69.91 -17.29
CA ASN A 62 -62.10 68.47 -17.36
C ASN A 62 -62.64 68.00 -18.74
N ALA A 63 -62.09 68.57 -19.81
CA ALA A 63 -62.49 68.25 -21.20
C ALA A 63 -62.32 66.77 -21.57
N HIS A 64 -61.45 66.05 -20.85
CA HIS A 64 -61.24 64.61 -21.01
C HIS A 64 -62.47 63.76 -20.65
N VAL A 65 -63.28 64.15 -19.64
CA VAL A 65 -64.46 63.37 -19.22
C VAL A 65 -65.52 63.24 -20.33
N PRO A 66 -66.05 64.33 -20.91
CA PRO A 66 -67.00 64.23 -22.02
C PRO A 66 -66.37 63.68 -23.31
N LEU A 67 -65.04 63.79 -23.48
CA LEU A 67 -64.33 63.20 -24.60
C LEU A 67 -64.31 61.66 -24.51
N LEU A 68 -64.00 61.10 -23.34
CA LEU A 68 -64.01 59.64 -23.11
C LEU A 68 -65.40 59.03 -23.23
N LEU A 69 -66.45 59.78 -22.83
CA LEU A 69 -67.84 59.39 -23.08
C LEU A 69 -68.16 59.26 -24.58
N VAL A 70 -67.71 60.23 -25.38
CA VAL A 70 -67.90 60.20 -26.84
C VAL A 70 -67.14 59.03 -27.48
N LEU A 71 -65.91 58.78 -27.00
CA LEU A 71 -65.06 57.70 -27.52
C LEU A 71 -65.66 56.31 -27.24
N ASP A 72 -66.28 56.09 -26.08
CA ASP A 72 -66.93 54.81 -25.79
C ASP A 72 -68.22 54.59 -26.61
N LEU A 73 -69.09 55.61 -26.69
CA LEU A 73 -70.35 55.54 -27.44
C LEU A 73 -70.17 55.34 -28.95
N TYR A 74 -69.08 55.84 -29.52
CA TYR A 74 -68.78 55.79 -30.95
C TYR A 74 -67.57 54.90 -31.28
N ALA A 75 -67.41 53.77 -30.60
CA ALA A 75 -66.29 52.83 -30.78
C ALA A 75 -66.09 52.37 -32.25
N GLY A 76 -67.17 52.21 -33.03
CA GLY A 76 -67.11 51.76 -34.43
C GLY A 76 -66.82 52.86 -35.49
N ALA A 77 -66.83 54.14 -35.11
CA ALA A 77 -66.70 55.25 -36.06
C ALA A 77 -65.23 55.73 -36.17
N ALA A 78 -64.50 55.26 -37.18
CA ALA A 78 -63.07 55.52 -37.34
C ALA A 78 -62.69 57.02 -37.30
N GLY A 79 -63.47 57.89 -37.95
CA GLY A 79 -63.19 59.35 -37.95
C GLY A 79 -63.37 60.01 -36.58
N VAL A 80 -64.36 59.57 -35.79
CA VAL A 80 -64.61 60.09 -34.43
C VAL A 80 -63.50 59.61 -33.49
N GLN A 81 -63.11 58.34 -33.60
CA GLN A 81 -61.99 57.78 -32.85
C GLN A 81 -60.68 58.53 -33.17
N GLN A 82 -60.37 58.75 -34.44
CA GLN A 82 -59.10 59.38 -34.84
C GLN A 82 -58.97 60.79 -34.28
N MET A 83 -60.00 61.63 -34.47
CA MET A 83 -59.98 63.01 -33.97
C MET A 83 -60.07 63.07 -32.44
N GLY A 84 -60.85 62.17 -31.82
CA GLY A 84 -61.02 62.15 -30.37
C GLY A 84 -59.77 61.71 -29.62
N TRP A 85 -59.09 60.65 -30.07
CA TRP A 85 -57.82 60.21 -29.48
C TRP A 85 -56.68 61.19 -29.79
N SER A 86 -56.65 61.82 -30.97
CA SER A 86 -55.70 62.89 -31.28
C SER A 86 -55.87 64.09 -30.34
N LEU A 87 -57.13 64.46 -30.04
CA LEU A 87 -57.43 65.50 -29.07
C LEU A 87 -56.98 65.10 -27.67
N LEU A 88 -57.21 63.84 -27.25
CA LEU A 88 -56.75 63.35 -25.95
C LEU A 88 -55.22 63.38 -25.83
N CYS A 89 -54.49 62.90 -26.84
CA CYS A 89 -53.03 63.04 -26.93
C CYS A 89 -52.62 64.49 -26.70
N LYS A 90 -53.24 65.42 -27.44
CA LYS A 90 -52.87 66.83 -27.38
C LYS A 90 -53.19 67.45 -26.03
N LEU A 91 -54.30 67.06 -25.39
CA LEU A 91 -54.65 67.49 -24.04
C LEU A 91 -53.66 66.98 -22.99
N ILE A 92 -53.16 65.75 -23.11
CA ILE A 92 -52.13 65.20 -22.22
C ILE A 92 -50.79 65.96 -22.39
N GLU A 93 -50.39 66.23 -23.64
CA GLU A 93 -49.17 67.00 -23.96
C GLU A 93 -49.22 68.42 -23.38
N ILE A 94 -50.37 69.08 -23.47
CA ILE A 94 -50.55 70.49 -23.07
C ILE A 94 -50.77 70.64 -21.56
N CYS A 95 -51.51 69.70 -20.96
CA CYS A 95 -51.89 69.70 -19.54
C CYS A 95 -51.55 68.34 -18.92
N PRO A 96 -50.32 68.14 -18.38
CA PRO A 96 -49.91 66.88 -17.75
C PRO A 96 -50.79 66.46 -16.56
N SER A 97 -51.44 67.41 -15.89
CA SER A 97 -52.44 67.14 -14.84
C SER A 97 -53.64 66.33 -15.34
N THR A 98 -53.92 66.36 -16.65
CA THR A 98 -54.94 65.52 -17.30
C THR A 98 -54.60 64.04 -17.14
N LEU A 99 -53.34 63.65 -17.30
CA LEU A 99 -52.91 62.25 -17.13
C LEU A 99 -53.09 61.78 -15.68
N GLN A 100 -52.74 62.61 -14.70
CA GLN A 100 -52.98 62.31 -13.28
C GLN A 100 -54.47 62.19 -12.95
N ASN A 101 -55.31 63.08 -13.50
CA ASN A 101 -56.75 63.03 -13.29
C ASN A 101 -57.42 61.81 -13.93
N ILE A 102 -56.91 61.36 -15.09
CA ILE A 102 -57.33 60.11 -15.74
C ILE A 102 -56.88 58.88 -14.94
N ALA A 103 -55.67 58.92 -14.36
CA ALA A 103 -55.13 57.81 -13.57
C ALA A 103 -55.77 57.65 -12.18
N LEU A 104 -56.22 58.75 -11.55
CA LEU A 104 -56.76 58.77 -10.18
C LEU A 104 -58.27 58.47 -10.09
N LYS A 105 -58.99 58.45 -11.22
CA LYS A 105 -60.46 58.33 -11.23
C LYS A 105 -60.91 57.27 -12.23
N ASP A 106 -61.54 56.22 -11.71
CA ASP A 106 -62.69 55.62 -12.39
C ASP A 106 -63.64 56.76 -12.76
N VAL A 107 -63.79 57.01 -14.05
CA VAL A 107 -64.71 58.01 -14.57
C VAL A 107 -66.13 57.47 -14.38
N GLY A 108 -66.65 57.58 -13.15
CA GLY A 108 -68.09 57.55 -12.86
C GLY A 108 -68.54 56.52 -11.84
N LYS A 109 -68.83 56.96 -10.60
CA LYS A 109 -69.95 56.37 -9.84
C LYS A 109 -71.33 56.75 -10.44
N ASP A 110 -71.36 57.68 -11.40
CA ASP A 110 -72.58 58.23 -12.00
C ASP A 110 -72.74 57.91 -13.51
N TRP A 111 -71.76 57.28 -14.16
CA TRP A 111 -71.79 56.94 -15.59
C TRP A 111 -71.08 55.59 -15.80
N GLU A 112 -71.76 54.56 -16.31
CA GLU A 112 -71.17 53.25 -16.67
C GLU A 112 -70.27 53.40 -17.90
N VAL A 113 -69.00 53.81 -17.73
CA VAL A 113 -68.09 54.12 -18.84
C VAL A 113 -66.78 53.36 -18.62
N LEU A 114 -66.30 52.71 -19.69
CA LEU A 114 -65.01 52.00 -19.65
C LEU A 114 -63.87 52.94 -19.27
N GLY A 115 -62.91 52.46 -18.48
CA GLY A 115 -61.69 53.19 -18.15
C GLY A 115 -60.86 53.51 -19.41
N VAL A 116 -60.00 54.53 -19.35
CA VAL A 116 -59.20 54.95 -20.53
C VAL A 116 -58.30 53.83 -21.05
N HIS A 117 -57.80 52.97 -20.15
CA HIS A 117 -57.02 51.77 -20.49
C HIS A 117 -57.86 50.75 -21.27
N GLN A 118 -59.10 50.47 -20.87
CA GLN A 118 -60.02 49.61 -21.63
C GLN A 118 -60.41 50.21 -22.98
N GLN A 119 -60.68 51.52 -23.03
CA GLN A 119 -61.09 52.20 -24.27
C GLN A 119 -59.97 52.21 -25.32
N ILE A 120 -58.71 52.42 -24.93
CA ILE A 120 -57.60 52.43 -25.88
C ILE A 120 -57.34 51.04 -26.47
N LEU A 121 -57.43 49.99 -25.64
CA LEU A 121 -57.31 48.60 -26.09
C LEU A 121 -58.45 48.21 -27.03
N LYS A 122 -59.69 48.58 -26.69
CA LYS A 122 -60.86 48.39 -27.55
C LYS A 122 -60.71 49.11 -28.90
N MET A 123 -60.17 50.33 -28.90
CA MET A 123 -59.93 51.08 -30.14
C MET A 123 -58.90 50.39 -31.04
N LEU A 124 -57.76 50.00 -30.47
CA LEU A 124 -56.71 49.26 -31.19
C LEU A 124 -57.20 47.88 -31.67
N ALA A 125 -58.06 47.21 -30.91
CA ALA A 125 -58.63 45.92 -31.27
C ALA A 125 -59.68 45.99 -32.41
N VAL A 126 -60.51 47.03 -32.44
CA VAL A 126 -61.57 47.18 -33.46
C VAL A 126 -61.01 47.71 -34.79
N HIS A 127 -60.04 48.62 -34.75
CA HIS A 127 -59.55 49.33 -35.95
C HIS A 127 -58.15 48.88 -36.42
N LYS A 128 -57.83 47.57 -36.31
CA LYS A 128 -56.51 46.98 -36.64
C LYS A 128 -55.97 47.31 -38.04
N GLY A 129 -56.85 47.55 -39.01
CA GLY A 129 -56.48 47.82 -40.41
C GLY A 129 -56.27 49.30 -40.78
N ASN A 130 -56.46 50.24 -39.84
CA ASN A 130 -56.34 51.67 -40.14
C ASN A 130 -55.00 52.23 -39.62
N VAL A 131 -54.13 52.66 -40.56
CA VAL A 131 -52.80 53.22 -40.29
C VAL A 131 -52.88 54.42 -39.34
N ASN A 132 -53.74 55.40 -39.63
CA ASN A 132 -53.79 56.65 -38.88
C ASN A 132 -54.31 56.45 -37.44
N LEU A 133 -55.27 55.54 -37.26
CA LEU A 133 -55.75 55.16 -35.94
C LEU A 133 -54.71 54.36 -35.16
N SER A 134 -53.95 53.50 -35.83
CA SER A 134 -52.86 52.74 -35.19
C SER A 134 -51.75 53.68 -34.72
N ILE A 135 -51.35 54.66 -35.54
CA ILE A 135 -50.40 55.72 -35.16
C ILE A 135 -50.93 56.50 -33.96
N THR A 136 -52.15 57.03 -34.06
CA THR A 136 -52.76 57.84 -32.99
C THR A 136 -52.93 57.03 -31.70
N GLY A 137 -53.31 55.76 -31.83
CA GLY A 137 -53.50 54.83 -30.73
C GLY A 137 -52.20 54.49 -30.00
N LEU A 138 -51.15 54.10 -30.74
CA LEU A 138 -49.83 53.83 -30.16
C LEU A 138 -49.18 55.09 -29.57
N LYS A 139 -49.38 56.25 -30.21
CA LYS A 139 -48.93 57.54 -29.66
C LYS A 139 -49.64 57.86 -28.35
N THR A 140 -50.96 57.64 -28.28
CA THR A 140 -51.73 57.83 -27.03
C THR A 140 -51.26 56.84 -25.97
N LEU A 141 -51.11 55.56 -26.33
CA LEU A 141 -50.65 54.51 -25.44
C LEU A 141 -49.30 54.87 -24.80
N ASN A 142 -48.35 55.37 -25.58
CA ASN A 142 -47.06 55.84 -25.07
C ASN A 142 -47.16 56.96 -24.03
N LEU A 143 -48.09 57.90 -24.21
CA LEU A 143 -48.36 58.97 -23.25
C LEU A 143 -49.04 58.43 -21.99
N LEU A 144 -49.98 57.49 -22.13
CA LEU A 144 -50.65 56.84 -21.01
C LEU A 144 -49.69 56.00 -20.15
N LEU A 145 -48.76 55.29 -20.80
CA LEU A 145 -47.69 54.51 -20.16
C LEU A 145 -46.67 55.37 -19.39
N MET A 146 -46.77 56.71 -19.42
CA MET A 146 -46.02 57.57 -18.49
C MET A 146 -46.56 57.49 -17.04
N SER A 147 -47.78 56.96 -16.84
CA SER A 147 -48.37 56.75 -15.52
C SER A 147 -48.24 55.28 -15.10
N ASP A 148 -47.52 55.01 -14.02
CA ASP A 148 -47.34 53.65 -13.48
C ASP A 148 -48.68 52.97 -13.14
N VAL A 149 -49.67 53.74 -12.67
CA VAL A 149 -51.03 53.23 -12.36
C VAL A 149 -51.73 52.73 -13.62
N ILE A 150 -51.61 53.46 -14.74
CA ILE A 150 -52.25 53.07 -15.99
C ILE A 150 -51.51 51.90 -16.63
N ALA A 151 -50.17 51.86 -16.51
CA ALA A 151 -49.37 50.72 -16.99
C ALA A 151 -49.76 49.41 -16.27
N PHE A 152 -49.99 49.46 -14.95
CA PHE A 152 -50.46 48.31 -14.19
C PHE A 152 -51.87 47.87 -14.61
N LEU A 153 -52.81 48.81 -14.71
CA LEU A 153 -54.18 48.51 -15.16
C LEU A 153 -54.19 47.90 -16.58
N LEU A 154 -53.37 48.40 -17.49
CA LEU A 154 -53.24 47.85 -18.84
C LEU A 154 -52.77 46.39 -18.84
N LEU A 155 -51.89 46.00 -17.90
CA LEU A 155 -51.37 44.64 -17.80
C LEU A 155 -52.35 43.65 -17.14
N GLU A 156 -53.35 44.13 -16.39
CA GLU A 156 -54.37 43.29 -15.73
C GLU A 156 -55.62 43.03 -16.60
N GLU A 157 -55.77 43.73 -17.72
CA GLU A 157 -56.94 43.58 -18.61
C GLU A 157 -56.97 42.23 -19.33
N GLU A 158 -58.18 41.73 -19.63
CA GLU A 158 -58.38 40.49 -20.40
C GLU A 158 -57.85 40.60 -21.84
N VAL A 159 -57.82 41.82 -22.39
CA VAL A 159 -57.31 42.08 -23.73
C VAL A 159 -55.80 42.32 -23.66
N ASP A 160 -55.03 41.37 -24.16
CA ASP A 160 -53.58 41.47 -24.16
C ASP A 160 -53.06 42.67 -24.99
N VAL A 161 -52.46 43.62 -24.28
CA VAL A 161 -51.86 44.84 -24.85
C VAL A 161 -50.67 44.51 -25.74
N PHE A 162 -49.86 43.50 -25.39
CA PHE A 162 -48.69 43.10 -26.16
C PHE A 162 -49.11 42.58 -27.53
N SER A 163 -50.07 41.66 -27.57
CA SER A 163 -50.68 41.18 -28.81
C SER A 163 -51.19 42.31 -29.70
N LEU A 164 -51.83 43.35 -29.14
CA LEU A 164 -52.32 44.48 -29.94
C LEU A 164 -51.19 45.33 -30.53
N VAL A 165 -50.13 45.59 -29.75
CA VAL A 165 -48.97 46.35 -30.23
C VAL A 165 -48.19 45.55 -31.29
N PHE A 166 -47.92 44.26 -31.05
CA PHE A 166 -47.27 43.39 -32.02
C PHE A 166 -48.07 43.24 -33.31
N ASN A 167 -49.40 43.08 -33.22
CA ASN A 167 -50.26 43.03 -34.41
C ASN A 167 -50.20 44.33 -35.22
N ALA A 168 -50.20 45.49 -34.57
CA ALA A 168 -50.08 46.78 -35.27
C ALA A 168 -48.72 46.91 -35.98
N MET A 169 -47.63 46.53 -35.30
CA MET A 169 -46.28 46.53 -35.88
C MET A 169 -46.17 45.54 -37.05
N HIS A 170 -46.71 44.33 -36.93
CA HIS A 170 -46.68 43.31 -37.98
C HIS A 170 -47.55 43.67 -39.19
N THR A 171 -48.69 44.34 -38.97
CA THR A 171 -49.60 44.77 -40.05
C THR A 171 -48.97 45.89 -40.89
N PHE A 172 -48.15 46.75 -40.27
CA PHE A 172 -47.54 47.91 -40.93
C PHE A 172 -46.01 47.94 -40.76
N PRO A 173 -45.28 46.95 -41.30
CA PRO A 173 -43.84 46.81 -41.08
C PRO A 173 -43.03 47.96 -41.68
N LYS A 174 -43.52 48.59 -42.76
CA LYS A 174 -42.86 49.70 -43.46
C LYS A 174 -43.21 51.09 -42.94
N ASN A 175 -44.09 51.21 -41.94
CA ASN A 175 -44.49 52.50 -41.40
C ASN A 175 -43.59 52.88 -40.21
N GLU A 176 -42.77 53.91 -40.40
CA GLU A 176 -41.81 54.40 -39.40
C GLU A 176 -42.46 54.77 -38.06
N GLU A 177 -43.54 55.55 -38.07
CA GLU A 177 -44.18 56.03 -36.84
C GLU A 177 -44.78 54.86 -36.03
N ILE A 178 -45.39 53.88 -36.70
CA ILE A 178 -45.96 52.70 -36.03
C ILE A 178 -44.84 51.88 -35.38
N GLN A 179 -43.73 51.63 -36.07
CA GLN A 179 -42.60 50.91 -35.47
C GLN A 179 -41.98 51.69 -34.31
N GLN A 180 -41.77 53.00 -34.47
CA GLN A 180 -41.22 53.86 -33.42
C GLN A 180 -42.09 53.86 -32.16
N TYR A 181 -43.39 54.15 -32.29
CA TYR A 181 -44.31 54.19 -31.14
C TYR A 181 -44.58 52.78 -30.59
N GLY A 182 -44.61 51.75 -31.44
CA GLY A 182 -44.74 50.35 -31.03
C GLY A 182 -43.58 49.92 -30.14
N CYS A 183 -42.33 50.08 -30.60
CA CYS A 183 -41.14 49.77 -29.81
C CYS A 183 -41.07 50.58 -28.49
N ARG A 184 -41.42 51.88 -28.51
CA ARG A 184 -41.46 52.70 -27.28
C ARG A 184 -42.48 52.16 -26.27
N ALA A 185 -43.65 51.72 -26.74
CA ALA A 185 -44.67 51.15 -25.87
C ALA A 185 -44.20 49.81 -25.30
N LEU A 186 -43.65 48.92 -26.15
CA LEU A 186 -43.08 47.64 -25.73
C LEU A 186 -41.96 47.81 -24.71
N CYS A 187 -41.04 48.75 -24.92
CA CYS A 187 -39.95 49.05 -23.99
C CYS A 187 -40.48 49.35 -22.59
N LYS A 188 -41.43 50.28 -22.46
CA LYS A 188 -42.02 50.65 -21.18
C LYS A 188 -42.83 49.53 -20.54
N LEU A 189 -43.55 48.76 -21.36
CA LEU A 189 -44.30 47.62 -20.88
C LEU A 189 -43.36 46.54 -20.34
N PHE A 190 -42.31 46.15 -21.10
CA PHE A 190 -41.32 45.16 -20.70
C PHE A 190 -40.60 45.49 -19.39
N GLU A 191 -40.36 46.76 -19.08
CA GLU A 191 -39.79 47.19 -17.80
C GLU A 191 -40.70 46.93 -16.59
N LYS A 192 -42.00 46.70 -16.80
CA LYS A 192 -43.01 46.53 -15.73
C LYS A 192 -43.43 45.08 -15.51
N VAL A 193 -42.98 44.15 -16.34
CA VAL A 193 -43.40 42.73 -16.34
C VAL A 193 -42.38 41.86 -15.62
N PRO A 194 -42.80 40.79 -14.91
CA PRO A 194 -41.86 39.80 -14.37
C PRO A 194 -41.06 39.07 -15.47
N GLU A 195 -39.90 38.55 -15.10
CA GLU A 195 -38.98 37.84 -16.01
C GLU A 195 -39.64 36.62 -16.70
N GLU A 196 -40.61 35.95 -16.06
CA GLU A 196 -41.35 34.81 -16.62
C GLU A 196 -42.13 35.18 -17.89
N GLN A 197 -42.77 36.35 -17.90
CA GLN A 197 -43.50 36.81 -19.10
C GLN A 197 -42.52 37.25 -20.19
N LEU A 198 -41.37 37.83 -19.81
CA LEU A 198 -40.31 38.14 -20.77
C LEU A 198 -39.77 36.88 -21.45
N THR A 199 -39.75 35.72 -20.77
CA THR A 199 -39.38 34.45 -21.40
C THR A 199 -40.42 33.96 -22.41
N GLU A 200 -41.71 34.11 -22.10
CA GLU A 200 -42.81 33.71 -23.00
C GLU A 200 -42.74 34.44 -24.36
N PHE A 201 -42.43 35.74 -24.38
CA PHE A 201 -42.30 36.52 -25.64
C PHE A 201 -41.16 36.05 -26.55
N VAL A 202 -40.13 35.44 -25.97
CA VAL A 202 -39.03 34.87 -26.75
C VAL A 202 -39.41 33.48 -27.26
N GLU A 203 -40.07 32.66 -26.43
CA GLU A 203 -40.60 31.35 -26.82
C GLU A 203 -41.69 31.42 -27.90
N SER A 204 -42.58 32.41 -27.82
CA SER A 204 -43.65 32.68 -28.80
C SER A 204 -43.14 33.22 -30.14
N LYS A 205 -41.85 33.60 -30.21
CA LYS A 205 -41.18 34.24 -31.36
C LYS A 205 -41.63 35.68 -31.66
N ASP A 206 -42.32 36.35 -30.74
CA ASP A 206 -42.75 37.75 -30.95
C ASP A 206 -41.57 38.73 -31.06
N HIS A 207 -40.43 38.42 -30.43
CA HIS A 207 -39.18 39.17 -30.57
C HIS A 207 -38.67 39.27 -32.02
N MET A 208 -39.10 38.39 -32.93
CA MET A 208 -38.75 38.47 -34.35
C MET A 208 -39.26 39.75 -35.00
N ILE A 209 -40.41 40.28 -34.56
CA ILE A 209 -40.96 41.55 -35.05
C ILE A 209 -39.99 42.69 -34.74
N ILE A 210 -39.40 42.70 -33.54
CA ILE A 210 -38.38 43.69 -33.15
C ILE A 210 -37.12 43.52 -34.00
N LEU A 211 -36.71 42.28 -34.28
CA LEU A 211 -35.55 42.01 -35.13
C LEU A 211 -35.75 42.41 -36.59
N GLU A 212 -36.98 42.35 -37.11
CA GLU A 212 -37.34 42.84 -38.45
C GLU A 212 -37.20 44.37 -38.57
N VAL A 213 -37.48 45.11 -37.48
CA VAL A 213 -37.32 46.58 -37.46
C VAL A 213 -35.88 47.01 -37.81
N PHE A 214 -34.87 46.30 -37.28
CA PHE A 214 -33.47 46.62 -37.60
C PHE A 214 -33.10 46.39 -39.06
N LYS A 215 -33.78 45.44 -39.73
CA LYS A 215 -33.55 45.14 -41.15
C LYS A 215 -34.22 46.14 -42.08
N GLU A 216 -35.44 46.58 -41.75
CA GLU A 216 -36.21 47.50 -42.58
C GLU A 216 -35.76 48.97 -42.40
N PHE A 217 -35.27 49.35 -41.22
CA PHE A 217 -34.86 50.72 -40.90
C PHE A 217 -33.42 50.84 -40.35
N PRO A 218 -32.39 50.35 -41.05
CA PRO A 218 -31.01 50.30 -40.54
C PRO A 218 -30.33 51.66 -40.39
N GLU A 219 -30.85 52.73 -41.02
CA GLU A 219 -30.26 54.08 -41.01
C GLU A 219 -31.03 55.08 -40.13
N LYS A 220 -32.16 54.69 -39.53
CA LYS A 220 -33.04 55.60 -38.76
C LYS A 220 -32.91 55.42 -37.26
N GLU A 221 -32.09 56.26 -36.62
CA GLU A 221 -31.82 56.23 -35.18
C GLU A 221 -33.12 56.32 -34.33
N GLU A 222 -34.09 57.12 -34.76
CA GLU A 222 -35.34 57.34 -34.04
C GLU A 222 -36.20 56.09 -33.84
N VAL A 223 -36.08 55.11 -34.74
CA VAL A 223 -36.79 53.82 -34.70
C VAL A 223 -35.95 52.75 -34.03
N ILE A 224 -34.65 52.73 -34.34
CA ILE A 224 -33.68 51.75 -33.84
C ILE A 224 -33.50 51.86 -32.33
N LEU A 225 -33.37 53.08 -31.81
CA LEU A 225 -33.05 53.27 -30.39
C LEU A 225 -34.14 52.69 -29.47
N PRO A 226 -35.44 52.96 -29.67
CA PRO A 226 -36.50 52.27 -28.96
C PRO A 226 -36.48 50.74 -29.13
N ALA A 227 -36.20 50.25 -30.34
CA ALA A 227 -36.13 48.81 -30.60
C ALA A 227 -34.97 48.14 -29.84
N LEU A 228 -33.80 48.81 -29.75
CA LEU A 228 -32.66 48.35 -28.96
C LEU A 228 -32.98 48.29 -27.46
N TYR A 229 -33.71 49.26 -26.93
CA TYR A 229 -34.15 49.22 -25.53
C TYR A 229 -35.13 48.07 -25.26
N SER A 230 -36.11 47.84 -26.15
CA SER A 230 -37.00 46.68 -26.04
C SER A 230 -36.22 45.36 -26.05
N LEU A 231 -35.22 45.23 -26.94
CA LEU A 231 -34.35 44.06 -27.01
C LEU A 231 -33.47 43.89 -25.76
N HIS A 232 -32.98 45.01 -25.20
CA HIS A 232 -32.24 45.02 -23.93
C HIS A 232 -33.07 44.55 -22.73
N SER A 233 -34.37 44.88 -22.69
CA SER A 233 -35.30 44.36 -21.69
C SER A 233 -35.53 42.86 -21.87
N LEU A 234 -35.74 42.40 -23.11
CA LEU A 234 -35.90 40.98 -23.43
C LEU A 234 -34.65 40.13 -23.14
N ALA A 235 -33.46 40.71 -23.24
CA ALA A 235 -32.20 40.04 -22.89
C ALA A 235 -31.93 39.96 -21.38
N GLY A 236 -32.86 40.39 -20.53
CA GLY A 236 -32.74 40.28 -19.06
C GLY A 236 -32.69 38.83 -18.57
N PRO A 237 -33.71 38.00 -18.84
CA PRO A 237 -33.72 36.60 -18.43
C PRO A 237 -32.63 35.76 -19.13
N CYS A 238 -31.97 34.88 -18.39
CA CYS A 238 -30.88 34.05 -18.92
C CYS A 238 -31.34 33.09 -20.04
N ASN A 239 -32.55 32.53 -19.96
CA ASN A 239 -33.11 31.63 -20.99
C ASN A 239 -33.25 32.34 -22.34
N ASN A 240 -33.58 33.63 -22.32
CA ASN A 240 -33.73 34.43 -23.54
C ASN A 240 -32.40 34.65 -24.24
N VAL A 241 -31.30 34.79 -23.48
CA VAL A 241 -29.96 34.96 -24.06
C VAL A 241 -29.60 33.78 -24.95
N GLU A 242 -29.92 32.54 -24.56
CA GLU A 242 -29.64 31.36 -25.40
C GLU A 242 -30.40 31.40 -26.72
N VAL A 243 -31.69 31.74 -26.72
CA VAL A 243 -32.50 31.82 -27.94
C VAL A 243 -32.07 32.99 -28.82
N LEU A 244 -31.81 34.17 -28.24
CA LEU A 244 -31.35 35.36 -28.97
C LEU A 244 -29.96 35.16 -29.60
N MET A 245 -29.12 34.32 -29.01
CA MET A 245 -27.79 33.99 -29.52
C MET A 245 -27.80 32.87 -30.58
N SER A 246 -28.72 31.90 -30.47
CA SER A 246 -28.76 30.70 -31.33
C SER A 246 -29.80 30.73 -32.47
N GLY A 247 -30.75 31.67 -32.44
CA GLY A 247 -31.84 31.77 -33.41
C GLY A 247 -31.40 32.08 -34.86
N ASN A 248 -32.36 31.96 -35.80
CA ASN A 248 -32.15 32.20 -37.24
C ASN A 248 -31.59 33.59 -37.55
N VAL A 249 -32.04 34.60 -36.81
CA VAL A 249 -31.47 35.96 -36.84
C VAL A 249 -30.67 36.14 -35.57
N ARG A 250 -29.35 36.07 -35.71
CA ARG A 250 -28.40 36.15 -34.60
C ARG A 250 -28.32 37.57 -34.08
N CYS A 251 -28.79 37.79 -32.85
CA CYS A 251 -28.89 39.11 -32.22
C CYS A 251 -27.54 39.86 -32.21
N TYR A 252 -26.42 39.17 -31.91
CA TYR A 252 -25.09 39.78 -31.90
C TYR A 252 -24.64 40.35 -33.26
N ASN A 253 -25.04 39.74 -34.39
CA ASN A 253 -24.70 40.26 -35.72
C ASN A 253 -25.43 41.59 -35.97
N VAL A 254 -26.72 41.63 -35.61
CA VAL A 254 -27.52 42.86 -35.73
C VAL A 254 -26.89 43.98 -34.89
N ILE A 255 -26.51 43.70 -33.65
CA ILE A 255 -25.87 44.69 -32.77
C ILE A 255 -24.55 45.20 -33.36
N VAL A 256 -23.70 44.30 -33.87
CA VAL A 256 -22.42 44.67 -34.50
C VAL A 256 -22.65 45.54 -35.75
N GLU A 257 -23.67 45.23 -36.56
CA GLU A 257 -24.05 46.06 -37.70
C GLU A 257 -24.54 47.44 -37.25
N MET A 258 -25.38 47.52 -36.21
CA MET A 258 -25.87 48.80 -35.67
C MET A 258 -24.72 49.67 -35.13
N MET A 259 -23.78 49.07 -34.39
CA MET A 259 -22.61 49.80 -33.88
C MET A 259 -21.71 50.30 -35.01
N LYS A 260 -21.66 49.61 -36.17
CA LYS A 260 -20.91 50.06 -37.35
C LYS A 260 -21.65 51.15 -38.14
N SER A 261 -22.99 51.08 -38.21
CA SER A 261 -23.82 52.06 -38.91
C SER A 261 -23.93 53.39 -38.15
N PHE A 262 -23.88 53.37 -36.82
CA PHE A 262 -23.96 54.56 -35.96
C PHE A 262 -22.72 54.78 -35.09
N PRO A 263 -21.52 54.95 -35.67
CA PRO A 263 -20.30 55.14 -34.88
C PRO A 263 -20.31 56.45 -34.07
N ASN A 264 -21.04 57.47 -34.56
CA ASN A 264 -21.10 58.81 -33.98
C ASN A 264 -22.25 59.03 -32.97
N SER A 265 -23.13 58.03 -32.75
CA SER A 265 -24.22 58.14 -31.76
C SER A 265 -23.80 57.50 -30.45
N GLU A 266 -23.57 58.33 -29.43
CA GLU A 266 -23.19 57.87 -28.09
C GLU A 266 -24.27 56.96 -27.46
N THR A 267 -25.54 57.31 -27.63
CA THR A 267 -26.67 56.58 -27.03
C THR A 267 -26.83 55.20 -27.64
N VAL A 268 -26.70 55.06 -28.97
CA VAL A 268 -26.74 53.77 -29.65
C VAL A 268 -25.57 52.90 -29.20
N GLN A 269 -24.35 53.45 -29.16
CA GLN A 269 -23.17 52.70 -28.71
C GLN A 269 -23.29 52.24 -27.25
N GLU A 270 -23.83 53.08 -26.35
CA GLU A 270 -24.08 52.74 -24.95
C GLU A 270 -25.04 51.54 -24.83
N VAL A 271 -26.21 51.60 -25.48
CA VAL A 271 -27.22 50.54 -25.39
C VAL A 271 -26.71 49.24 -26.01
N CYS A 272 -26.01 49.32 -27.15
CA CYS A 272 -25.39 48.17 -27.78
C CYS A 272 -24.34 47.51 -26.88
N CYS A 273 -23.48 48.29 -26.20
CA CYS A 273 -22.52 47.74 -25.25
C CYS A 273 -23.21 47.08 -24.04
N CYS A 274 -24.26 47.69 -23.49
CA CYS A 274 -25.06 47.11 -22.41
C CYS A 274 -25.73 45.80 -22.83
N LEU A 275 -26.28 45.74 -24.06
CA LEU A 275 -26.89 44.53 -24.60
C LEU A 275 -25.85 43.43 -24.83
N LEU A 276 -24.69 43.75 -25.42
CA LEU A 276 -23.58 42.80 -25.56
C LEU A 276 -23.11 42.27 -24.21
N HIS A 277 -23.07 43.12 -23.17
CA HIS A 277 -22.71 42.69 -21.82
C HIS A 277 -23.69 41.63 -21.29
N LYS A 278 -25.01 41.86 -21.44
CA LYS A 278 -26.00 40.84 -21.08
C LYS A 278 -25.84 39.55 -21.88
N LEU A 279 -25.53 39.64 -23.18
CA LEU A 279 -25.30 38.47 -24.03
C LEU A 279 -23.99 37.71 -23.68
N THR A 280 -23.00 38.39 -23.08
CA THR A 280 -21.75 37.75 -22.61
C THR A 280 -21.89 37.01 -21.28
N LEU A 281 -22.97 37.16 -20.53
CA LEU A 281 -23.18 36.45 -19.26
C LEU A 281 -23.50 34.95 -19.42
N GLY A 282 -23.56 34.44 -20.66
CA GLY A 282 -23.72 33.02 -21.00
C GLY A 282 -22.50 32.41 -21.71
N ASN A 283 -22.55 31.12 -22.04
CA ASN A 283 -21.41 30.35 -22.58
C ASN A 283 -21.06 30.63 -24.06
N PHE A 284 -21.47 31.76 -24.63
CA PHE A 284 -21.34 32.08 -26.06
C PHE A 284 -20.07 32.84 -26.44
N PHE A 285 -19.05 32.81 -25.58
CA PHE A 285 -17.82 33.58 -25.72
C PHE A 285 -17.14 33.38 -27.10
N ASN A 286 -17.01 32.14 -27.56
CA ASN A 286 -16.37 31.83 -28.86
C ASN A 286 -17.10 32.47 -30.04
N ILE A 287 -18.44 32.46 -30.03
CA ILE A 287 -19.25 33.04 -31.11
C ILE A 287 -19.00 34.54 -31.19
N LEU A 288 -19.03 35.23 -30.04
CA LEU A 288 -18.82 36.67 -29.98
C LEU A 288 -17.41 37.08 -30.45
N VAL A 289 -16.38 36.30 -30.07
CA VAL A 289 -14.99 36.55 -30.52
C VAL A 289 -14.85 36.37 -32.03
N LEU A 290 -15.34 35.26 -32.60
CA LEU A 290 -15.26 34.98 -34.04
C LEU A 290 -15.98 36.04 -34.89
N HIS A 291 -17.02 36.66 -34.35
CA HIS A 291 -17.81 37.69 -35.03
C HIS A 291 -17.30 39.12 -34.80
N LYS A 292 -16.04 39.30 -34.38
CA LYS A 292 -15.36 40.60 -34.24
C LYS A 292 -16.00 41.57 -33.24
N VAL A 293 -16.78 41.06 -32.28
CA VAL A 293 -17.37 41.87 -31.21
C VAL A 293 -16.29 42.64 -30.42
N PRO A 294 -15.14 42.05 -30.03
CA PRO A 294 -14.10 42.77 -29.30
C PRO A 294 -13.53 43.98 -30.05
N GLU A 295 -13.36 43.90 -31.38
CA GLU A 295 -12.85 45.00 -32.21
C GLU A 295 -13.79 46.23 -32.14
N VAL A 296 -15.10 45.99 -32.17
CA VAL A 296 -16.12 47.04 -32.18
C VAL A 296 -16.27 47.67 -30.80
N ILE A 297 -16.25 46.86 -29.73
CA ILE A 297 -16.30 47.37 -28.35
C ILE A 297 -15.10 48.27 -28.06
N VAL A 298 -13.89 47.90 -28.47
CA VAL A 298 -12.68 48.69 -28.22
C VAL A 298 -12.72 50.04 -28.94
N LYS A 299 -13.28 50.08 -30.16
CA LYS A 299 -13.50 51.34 -30.87
C LYS A 299 -14.47 52.25 -30.13
N ALA A 300 -15.58 51.70 -29.61
CA ALA A 300 -16.55 52.46 -28.81
C ALA A 300 -15.93 52.99 -27.52
N VAL A 301 -15.17 52.17 -26.80
CA VAL A 301 -14.46 52.55 -25.56
C VAL A 301 -13.48 53.70 -25.78
N LYS A 302 -12.75 53.70 -26.90
CA LYS A 302 -11.82 54.79 -27.23
C LYS A 302 -12.52 56.08 -27.61
N MET A 303 -13.61 55.97 -28.37
CA MET A 303 -14.33 57.13 -28.91
C MET A 303 -15.13 57.84 -27.83
N TYR A 304 -15.76 57.08 -26.92
CA TYR A 304 -16.61 57.61 -25.85
C TYR A 304 -16.00 57.34 -24.47
N SER A 305 -14.80 57.87 -24.24
CA SER A 305 -14.07 57.69 -22.99
C SER A 305 -14.76 58.35 -21.77
N GLU A 306 -15.61 59.35 -21.99
CA GLU A 306 -16.33 60.07 -20.92
C GLU A 306 -17.66 59.42 -20.52
N ASN A 307 -18.20 58.47 -21.29
CA ASN A 307 -19.46 57.83 -20.97
C ASN A 307 -19.27 56.68 -19.98
N ALA A 308 -19.62 56.89 -18.71
CA ALA A 308 -19.38 55.90 -17.67
C ALA A 308 -20.15 54.58 -17.85
N LYS A 309 -21.41 54.63 -18.34
CA LYS A 309 -22.22 53.41 -18.52
C LYS A 309 -21.67 52.54 -19.65
N LEU A 310 -21.32 53.18 -20.77
CA LEU A 310 -20.67 52.52 -21.90
C LEU A 310 -19.36 51.89 -21.45
N GLN A 311 -18.50 52.64 -20.75
CA GLN A 311 -17.21 52.14 -20.24
C GLN A 311 -17.39 50.91 -19.33
N ALA A 312 -18.32 50.97 -18.37
CA ALA A 312 -18.57 49.86 -17.46
C ALA A 312 -19.03 48.59 -18.20
N ALA A 313 -20.02 48.71 -19.10
CA ALA A 313 -20.55 47.58 -19.86
C ALA A 313 -19.50 47.01 -20.84
N ALA A 314 -18.83 47.88 -21.59
CA ALA A 314 -17.83 47.50 -22.58
C ALA A 314 -16.61 46.82 -21.96
N LEU A 315 -16.02 47.40 -20.89
CA LEU A 315 -14.87 46.80 -20.22
C LEU A 315 -15.23 45.48 -19.53
N SER A 316 -16.45 45.35 -18.99
CA SER A 316 -16.94 44.08 -18.45
C SER A 316 -17.06 43.00 -19.53
N CYS A 317 -17.58 43.34 -20.72
CA CYS A 317 -17.58 42.43 -21.87
C CYS A 317 -16.16 41.98 -22.22
N LEU A 318 -15.22 42.93 -22.31
CA LEU A 318 -13.84 42.63 -22.66
C LEU A 318 -13.19 41.73 -21.61
N ALA A 319 -13.41 42.00 -20.32
CA ALA A 319 -12.92 41.16 -19.23
C ALA A 319 -13.40 39.71 -19.38
N LEU A 320 -14.69 39.48 -19.65
CA LEU A 320 -15.28 38.15 -19.84
C LEU A 320 -14.75 37.46 -21.10
N LEU A 321 -14.56 38.19 -22.20
CA LEU A 321 -14.09 37.64 -23.47
C LEU A 321 -12.56 37.45 -23.53
N THR A 322 -11.80 38.02 -22.60
CA THR A 322 -10.32 38.05 -22.69
C THR A 322 -9.70 36.64 -22.81
N GLU A 323 -10.18 35.67 -22.03
CA GLU A 323 -9.67 34.29 -22.09
C GLU A 323 -9.90 33.64 -23.46
N THR A 324 -11.11 33.73 -24.00
CA THR A 324 -11.42 33.13 -25.30
C THR A 324 -10.77 33.85 -26.46
N ILE A 325 -10.50 35.15 -26.34
CA ILE A 325 -9.71 35.90 -27.32
C ILE A 325 -8.30 35.33 -27.41
N PHE A 326 -7.67 35.02 -26.28
CA PHE A 326 -6.32 34.48 -26.29
C PHE A 326 -6.26 33.00 -26.68
N LEU A 327 -7.20 32.17 -26.20
CA LEU A 327 -7.26 30.75 -26.57
C LEU A 327 -7.54 30.53 -28.07
N ASN A 328 -8.40 31.35 -28.70
CA ASN A 328 -8.67 31.22 -30.14
C ASN A 328 -7.55 31.78 -31.01
N ARG A 329 -6.77 32.76 -30.52
CA ARG A 329 -5.65 33.35 -31.27
C ARG A 329 -4.43 32.45 -31.39
N ASP A 330 -4.23 31.49 -30.49
CA ASP A 330 -3.15 30.50 -30.62
C ASP A 330 -3.34 29.55 -31.82
N LEU A 331 -4.51 29.57 -32.48
CA LEU A 331 -4.83 28.78 -33.67
C LEU A 331 -4.68 29.55 -35.00
N GLU A 332 -4.56 30.89 -34.97
CA GLU A 332 -4.39 31.73 -36.17
C GLU A 332 -2.93 32.21 -36.28
N GLU A 333 -2.34 32.14 -37.48
CA GLU A 333 -0.94 32.51 -37.72
C GLU A 333 -0.67 33.98 -37.35
N ARG A 334 0.26 34.18 -36.40
CA ARG A 334 0.66 35.47 -35.83
C ARG A 334 0.99 36.52 -36.90
N LYS A 335 0.31 37.67 -36.86
CA LYS A 335 0.65 38.87 -37.66
C LYS A 335 1.15 40.02 -36.79
N GLU A 336 2.08 40.81 -37.34
CA GLU A 336 2.74 41.94 -36.66
C GLU A 336 1.79 43.12 -36.33
N GLU A 337 0.63 43.24 -37.01
CA GLU A 337 -0.42 44.23 -36.71
C GLU A 337 -1.07 44.05 -35.32
N GLU A 338 -0.82 42.92 -34.65
CA GLU A 338 -1.48 42.55 -33.39
C GLU A 338 -0.91 43.21 -32.13
N GLU A 339 0.32 43.74 -32.16
CA GLU A 339 0.92 44.38 -30.96
C GLU A 339 0.31 45.76 -30.68
N GLU A 340 -0.08 46.49 -31.73
CA GLU A 340 -0.75 47.79 -31.60
C GLU A 340 -2.14 47.63 -30.96
N GLU A 341 -2.92 46.63 -31.37
CA GLU A 341 -4.25 46.37 -30.78
C GLU A 341 -4.16 45.99 -29.29
N LYS A 342 -3.14 45.26 -28.87
CA LYS A 342 -2.92 44.86 -27.46
C LYS A 342 -2.57 46.07 -26.59
N LEU A 343 -1.72 46.96 -27.10
CA LEU A 343 -1.41 48.26 -26.48
C LEU A 343 -2.64 49.13 -26.32
N CYS A 344 -3.52 49.11 -27.33
CA CYS A 344 -4.76 49.87 -27.34
C CYS A 344 -5.75 49.47 -26.23
N TRP A 345 -5.79 48.20 -25.85
CA TRP A 345 -6.63 47.70 -24.76
C TRP A 345 -6.11 48.13 -23.39
N LEU A 346 -4.80 48.04 -23.21
CA LEU A 346 -4.11 48.48 -21.99
C LEU A 346 -4.33 49.99 -21.77
N GLU A 347 -4.15 50.80 -22.81
CA GLU A 347 -4.37 52.25 -22.77
C GLU A 347 -5.83 52.59 -22.47
N ALA A 348 -6.79 51.90 -23.10
CA ALA A 348 -8.21 52.11 -22.86
C ALA A 348 -8.60 51.85 -21.39
N CYS A 349 -8.14 50.74 -20.81
CA CYS A 349 -8.38 50.43 -19.40
C CYS A 349 -7.72 51.46 -18.47
N TYR A 350 -6.50 51.90 -18.78
CA TYR A 350 -5.81 52.92 -18.01
C TYR A 350 -6.54 54.27 -18.04
N ARG A 351 -6.96 54.75 -19.22
CA ARG A 351 -7.74 55.99 -19.37
C ARG A 351 -9.07 55.91 -18.61
N ALA A 352 -9.74 54.77 -18.62
CA ALA A 352 -10.97 54.57 -17.86
C ALA A 352 -10.73 54.72 -16.34
N LEU A 353 -9.65 54.14 -15.81
CA LEU A 353 -9.27 54.32 -14.40
C LEU A 353 -8.96 55.79 -14.05
N GLU A 354 -8.35 56.54 -14.96
CA GLU A 354 -7.99 57.94 -14.73
C GLU A 354 -9.18 58.91 -14.78
N LEU A 355 -10.07 58.74 -15.76
CA LEU A 355 -11.21 59.64 -15.99
C LEU A 355 -12.35 59.36 -14.99
N HIS A 356 -12.63 58.09 -14.71
CA HIS A 356 -13.82 57.67 -13.93
C HIS A 356 -13.52 57.35 -12.47
N ARG A 357 -12.64 58.11 -11.82
CA ARG A 357 -12.22 57.88 -10.42
C ARG A 357 -13.35 57.83 -9.39
N LYS A 358 -14.53 58.34 -9.71
CA LYS A 358 -15.71 58.34 -8.81
C LYS A 358 -16.70 57.22 -9.10
N ASN A 359 -16.67 56.61 -10.29
CA ASN A 359 -17.65 55.60 -10.69
C ASN A 359 -17.12 54.20 -10.33
N THR A 360 -17.79 53.52 -9.40
CA THR A 360 -17.37 52.19 -8.92
C THR A 360 -17.40 51.13 -10.02
N ASP A 361 -18.42 51.15 -10.87
CA ASP A 361 -18.68 50.11 -11.87
C ASP A 361 -17.62 50.14 -12.98
N VAL A 362 -17.22 51.35 -13.41
CA VAL A 362 -16.12 51.52 -14.38
C VAL A 362 -14.79 51.06 -13.79
N LEU A 363 -14.51 51.42 -12.53
CA LEU A 363 -13.27 51.04 -11.86
C LEU A 363 -13.16 49.54 -11.67
N GLU A 364 -14.26 48.88 -11.28
CA GLU A 364 -14.35 47.43 -11.19
C GLU A 364 -14.11 46.77 -12.55
N ALA A 365 -14.86 47.18 -13.59
CA ALA A 365 -14.77 46.62 -14.93
C ALA A 365 -13.36 46.78 -15.53
N ALA A 366 -12.76 47.96 -15.38
CA ALA A 366 -11.40 48.24 -15.83
C ALA A 366 -10.36 47.36 -15.11
N CYS A 367 -10.51 47.15 -13.80
CA CYS A 367 -9.61 46.26 -13.05
C CYS A 367 -9.75 44.80 -13.48
N TRP A 368 -10.97 44.27 -13.66
CA TRP A 368 -11.15 42.90 -14.16
C TRP A 368 -10.58 42.70 -15.57
N ALA A 369 -10.78 43.67 -16.46
CA ALA A 369 -10.18 43.65 -17.80
C ALA A 369 -8.65 43.62 -17.74
N LEU A 370 -8.04 44.48 -16.91
CA LEU A 370 -6.59 44.50 -16.69
C LEU A 370 -6.06 43.20 -16.07
N LYS A 371 -6.75 42.67 -15.05
CA LYS A 371 -6.40 41.39 -14.41
C LYS A 371 -6.26 40.29 -15.47
N ASN A 372 -7.28 40.12 -16.32
CA ASN A 372 -7.29 39.07 -17.32
C ASN A 372 -6.26 39.32 -18.41
N LEU A 373 -6.07 40.58 -18.84
CA LEU A 373 -5.03 40.98 -19.80
C LEU A 373 -3.62 40.60 -19.29
N PHE A 374 -3.30 40.91 -18.03
CA PHE A 374 -2.00 40.59 -17.43
C PHE A 374 -1.78 39.10 -17.17
N LEU A 375 -2.85 38.33 -16.96
CA LEU A 375 -2.78 36.89 -16.77
C LEU A 375 -2.29 36.18 -18.04
N TYR A 376 -2.84 36.55 -19.20
CA TYR A 376 -2.55 35.92 -20.49
C TYR A 376 -1.35 36.54 -21.21
N GLN A 377 -0.99 37.81 -20.95
CA GLN A 377 0.11 38.49 -21.64
C GLN A 377 1.21 38.98 -20.71
N ARG A 378 2.32 38.23 -20.67
CA ARG A 378 3.49 38.59 -19.86
C ARG A 378 4.30 39.77 -20.41
N SER A 379 4.30 39.99 -21.73
CA SER A 379 5.06 41.09 -22.37
C SER A 379 4.55 42.48 -21.98
N LEU A 380 3.27 42.60 -21.60
CA LEU A 380 2.71 43.88 -21.16
C LEU A 380 3.22 44.33 -19.79
N HIS A 381 3.82 43.44 -19.00
CA HIS A 381 4.37 43.80 -17.68
C HIS A 381 5.57 44.75 -17.79
N GLU A 382 6.28 44.77 -18.93
CA GLU A 382 7.39 45.70 -19.19
C GLU A 382 6.89 47.14 -19.48
N LYS A 383 5.63 47.29 -19.88
CA LYS A 383 4.98 48.58 -20.16
C LYS A 383 4.39 49.23 -18.91
N ILE A 384 4.59 48.64 -17.73
CA ILE A 384 4.09 49.16 -16.45
C ILE A 384 5.22 49.85 -15.71
N GLY A 385 5.02 51.12 -15.36
CA GLY A 385 6.00 51.93 -14.64
C GLY A 385 5.84 53.42 -14.91
N ASP A 386 6.82 54.19 -14.44
CA ASP A 386 6.82 55.66 -14.49
C ASP A 386 7.73 56.23 -15.61
N GLY A 387 8.25 55.38 -16.51
CA GLY A 387 9.13 55.80 -17.61
C GLY A 387 8.39 56.34 -18.83
N ASP A 388 9.12 57.05 -19.72
CA ASP A 388 8.58 57.51 -21.01
C ASP A 388 8.18 56.27 -21.85
N ASN A 389 6.88 56.14 -22.16
CA ASN A 389 6.20 54.97 -22.77
C ASN A 389 5.73 53.84 -21.82
N GLN A 390 5.73 54.08 -20.49
CA GLN A 390 5.10 53.18 -19.52
C GLN A 390 3.83 53.80 -18.92
N PHE A 391 2.89 52.94 -18.52
CA PHE A 391 1.65 53.34 -17.87
C PHE A 391 1.73 53.04 -16.36
N PRO A 392 1.47 54.01 -15.47
CA PRO A 392 1.51 53.82 -14.02
C PRO A 392 0.22 53.14 -13.51
N ILE A 393 -0.08 51.97 -14.06
CA ILE A 393 -1.31 51.19 -13.79
C ILE A 393 -1.35 50.72 -12.34
N ASP A 394 -0.19 50.34 -11.77
CA ASP A 394 -0.05 49.97 -10.36
C ASP A 394 -0.57 51.10 -9.43
N ARG A 395 -0.26 52.36 -9.76
CA ARG A 395 -0.72 53.53 -9.03
C ARG A 395 -2.21 53.78 -9.23
N ALA A 396 -2.70 53.70 -10.48
CA ALA A 396 -4.11 53.94 -10.79
C ALA A 396 -5.03 52.91 -10.10
N VAL A 397 -4.64 51.63 -10.12
CA VAL A 397 -5.37 50.54 -9.44
C VAL A 397 -5.27 50.64 -7.91
N MET A 398 -4.11 51.05 -7.38
CA MET A 398 -4.01 51.33 -5.93
C MET A 398 -4.88 52.52 -5.52
N LEU A 399 -4.98 53.56 -6.35
CA LEU A 399 -5.82 54.73 -6.09
C LEU A 399 -7.31 54.38 -6.11
N SER A 400 -7.76 53.57 -7.06
CA SER A 400 -9.17 53.13 -7.12
C SER A 400 -9.57 52.35 -5.87
N MET A 401 -8.69 51.45 -5.41
CA MET A 401 -8.84 50.68 -4.18
C MET A 401 -8.95 51.59 -2.94
N LEU A 402 -8.14 52.64 -2.85
CA LEU A 402 -8.11 53.56 -1.71
C LEU A 402 -9.32 54.49 -1.67
N MET A 403 -9.67 55.08 -2.82
CA MET A 403 -10.79 56.01 -2.92
C MET A 403 -12.13 55.35 -2.58
N HIS A 404 -12.29 54.08 -2.95
CA HIS A 404 -13.54 53.32 -2.77
C HIS A 404 -13.38 52.18 -1.77
N SER A 405 -12.71 52.45 -0.64
CA SER A 405 -12.51 51.44 0.44
C SER A 405 -13.81 50.84 1.00
N SER A 406 -14.97 51.45 0.71
CA SER A 406 -16.30 50.95 1.09
C SER A 406 -16.89 49.92 0.10
N SER A 407 -16.44 49.89 -1.16
CA SER A 407 -16.91 48.90 -2.15
C SER A 407 -16.07 47.64 -2.07
N LYS A 408 -16.72 46.50 -1.84
CA LYS A 408 -16.06 45.20 -1.81
C LYS A 408 -15.65 44.76 -3.22
N GLU A 409 -16.44 45.12 -4.23
CA GLU A 409 -16.29 44.74 -5.63
C GLU A 409 -15.04 45.40 -6.25
N VAL A 410 -14.93 46.73 -6.10
CA VAL A 410 -13.75 47.48 -6.56
C VAL A 410 -12.48 46.98 -5.87
N PHE A 411 -12.54 46.72 -4.56
CA PHE A 411 -11.40 46.17 -3.84
C PHE A 411 -10.98 44.80 -4.39
N GLN A 412 -11.92 43.87 -4.61
CA GLN A 412 -11.61 42.54 -5.13
C GLN A 412 -10.94 42.61 -6.51
N ALA A 413 -11.51 43.42 -7.41
CA ALA A 413 -10.97 43.59 -8.76
C ALA A 413 -9.57 44.21 -8.73
N ALA A 414 -9.39 45.29 -7.96
CA ALA A 414 -8.12 45.99 -7.83
C ALA A 414 -7.04 45.12 -7.16
N ALA A 415 -7.36 44.48 -6.03
CA ALA A 415 -6.43 43.62 -5.31
C ALA A 415 -6.01 42.40 -6.13
N SER A 416 -6.95 41.79 -6.88
CA SER A 416 -6.65 40.68 -7.79
C SER A 416 -5.74 41.10 -8.94
N THR A 417 -5.94 42.30 -9.49
CA THR A 417 -5.07 42.86 -10.55
C THR A 417 -3.65 43.07 -10.03
N LEU A 418 -3.51 43.72 -8.88
CA LEU A 418 -2.21 43.95 -8.24
C LEU A 418 -1.54 42.65 -7.81
N ALA A 419 -2.29 41.63 -7.40
CA ALA A 419 -1.75 40.32 -7.07
C ALA A 419 -1.09 39.64 -8.27
N ILE A 420 -1.71 39.68 -9.46
CA ILE A 420 -1.12 39.12 -10.70
C ILE A 420 0.14 39.90 -11.11
N LEU A 421 0.09 41.23 -11.04
CA LEU A 421 1.26 42.07 -11.31
C LEU A 421 2.41 41.76 -10.35
N SER A 422 2.08 41.61 -9.06
CA SER A 422 3.06 41.25 -8.03
C SER A 422 3.63 39.86 -8.28
N GLN A 423 2.81 38.86 -8.64
CA GLN A 423 3.26 37.49 -8.87
C GLN A 423 4.37 37.41 -9.94
N GLN A 424 4.27 38.18 -11.02
CA GLN A 424 5.18 38.07 -12.16
C GLN A 424 6.37 39.05 -12.14
N ASN A 425 6.28 40.16 -11.41
CA ASN A 425 7.29 41.23 -11.44
C ASN A 425 7.82 41.61 -10.05
N VAL A 426 9.08 41.25 -9.77
CA VAL A 426 9.78 41.52 -8.50
C VAL A 426 9.96 43.02 -8.23
N ASN A 427 10.13 43.84 -9.26
CA ASN A 427 10.29 45.29 -9.10
C ASN A 427 8.96 45.93 -8.65
N ILE A 428 7.84 45.45 -9.17
CA ILE A 428 6.50 45.89 -8.74
C ILE A 428 6.27 45.50 -7.27
N ARG A 429 6.63 44.28 -6.83
CA ARG A 429 6.54 43.88 -5.41
C ARG A 429 7.26 44.86 -4.48
N LYS A 430 8.52 45.18 -4.80
CA LYS A 430 9.34 46.15 -4.02
C LYS A 430 8.73 47.54 -4.01
N THR A 431 8.21 47.99 -5.17
CA THR A 431 7.60 49.31 -5.32
C THR A 431 6.30 49.42 -4.53
N LEU A 432 5.41 48.42 -4.60
CA LEU A 432 4.16 48.38 -3.85
C LEU A 432 4.41 48.29 -2.33
N LEU A 433 5.40 47.51 -1.89
CA LEU A 433 5.84 47.47 -0.49
C LEU A 433 6.32 48.85 -0.02
N ALA A 434 7.19 49.52 -0.80
CA ALA A 434 7.70 50.84 -0.47
C ALA A 434 6.59 51.92 -0.44
N LYS A 435 5.57 51.79 -1.29
CA LYS A 435 4.37 52.65 -1.32
C LYS A 435 3.36 52.33 -0.19
N GLY A 436 3.60 51.32 0.64
CA GLY A 436 2.77 51.02 1.81
C GLY A 436 1.47 50.26 1.52
N ILE A 437 1.37 49.52 0.40
CA ILE A 437 0.13 48.81 0.00
C ILE A 437 -0.42 47.89 1.11
N HIS A 438 0.47 47.26 1.88
CA HIS A 438 0.12 46.30 2.92
C HIS A 438 -0.74 46.95 4.02
N MET A 439 -0.44 48.20 4.42
CA MET A 439 -1.24 48.92 5.42
C MET A 439 -2.67 49.18 4.91
N ASN A 440 -2.78 49.57 3.64
CA ASN A 440 -4.06 49.87 2.99
C ASN A 440 -4.93 48.62 2.89
N VAL A 441 -4.35 47.49 2.46
CA VAL A 441 -5.06 46.20 2.38
C VAL A 441 -5.53 45.75 3.76
N LEU A 442 -4.70 45.88 4.79
CA LEU A 442 -5.08 45.54 6.17
C LEU A 442 -6.19 46.45 6.71
N GLU A 443 -6.18 47.75 6.39
CA GLU A 443 -7.26 48.66 6.77
C GLU A 443 -8.60 48.29 6.12
N ILE A 444 -8.60 47.94 4.83
CA ILE A 444 -9.82 47.54 4.11
C ILE A 444 -10.33 46.20 4.63
N MET A 445 -9.45 45.26 4.96
CA MET A 445 -9.83 43.99 5.60
C MET A 445 -10.51 44.22 6.95
N ARG A 446 -10.08 45.22 7.74
CA ARG A 446 -10.75 45.61 8.99
C ARG A 446 -12.12 46.26 8.76
N LYS A 447 -12.30 47.01 7.67
CA LYS A 447 -13.58 47.63 7.29
C LYS A 447 -14.63 46.61 6.86
N HIS A 448 -14.21 45.53 6.18
CA HIS A 448 -15.11 44.49 5.67
C HIS A 448 -14.88 43.12 6.30
N PRO A 449 -14.98 42.96 7.63
CA PRO A 449 -14.57 41.74 8.29
C PRO A 449 -15.56 40.58 8.06
N HIS A 450 -16.71 40.82 7.44
CA HIS A 450 -17.72 39.79 7.13
C HIS A 450 -17.70 39.33 5.67
N SER A 451 -16.89 39.93 4.79
CA SER A 451 -16.80 39.53 3.38
C SER A 451 -15.64 38.54 3.17
N PRO A 452 -15.92 37.26 2.88
CA PRO A 452 -14.88 36.29 2.59
C PRO A 452 -14.10 36.64 1.32
N GLU A 453 -14.73 37.28 0.34
CA GLU A 453 -14.12 37.66 -0.94
C GLU A 453 -13.06 38.76 -0.76
N VAL A 454 -13.33 39.73 0.14
CA VAL A 454 -12.35 40.74 0.55
C VAL A 454 -11.20 40.09 1.30
N ALA A 455 -11.48 39.22 2.27
CA ALA A 455 -10.44 38.53 3.03
C ALA A 455 -9.53 37.67 2.13
N GLU A 456 -10.10 36.95 1.16
CA GLU A 456 -9.37 36.16 0.17
C GLU A 456 -8.46 37.05 -0.70
N SER A 457 -9.03 38.10 -1.29
CA SER A 457 -8.29 39.00 -2.19
C SER A 457 -7.19 39.75 -1.45
N ALA A 458 -7.45 40.16 -0.20
CA ALA A 458 -6.48 40.76 0.70
C ALA A 458 -5.33 39.80 1.02
N CYS A 459 -5.62 38.56 1.41
CA CYS A 459 -4.57 37.57 1.67
C CYS A 459 -3.77 37.25 0.41
N ARG A 460 -4.42 37.15 -0.75
CA ARG A 460 -3.76 36.87 -2.05
C ARG A 460 -2.75 37.97 -2.43
N ILE A 461 -3.12 39.24 -2.33
CA ILE A 461 -2.18 40.33 -2.63
C ILE A 461 -1.05 40.37 -1.59
N LEU A 462 -1.34 40.21 -0.29
CA LEU A 462 -0.31 40.18 0.76
C LEU A 462 0.69 39.04 0.54
N ASN A 463 0.21 37.86 0.12
CA ASN A 463 1.03 36.70 -0.19
C ASN A 463 2.11 37.03 -1.24
N HIS A 464 1.71 37.57 -2.39
CA HIS A 464 2.64 37.93 -3.46
C HIS A 464 3.49 39.17 -3.17
N VAL A 465 2.95 40.12 -2.42
CA VAL A 465 3.68 41.33 -2.03
C VAL A 465 4.80 41.00 -1.05
N PHE A 466 4.57 40.07 -0.10
CA PHE A 466 5.60 39.66 0.86
C PHE A 466 6.57 38.59 0.31
N GLU A 467 6.24 37.97 -0.82
CA GLU A 467 7.05 36.92 -1.45
C GLU A 467 8.48 37.39 -1.79
N GLY A 468 9.47 36.84 -1.06
CA GLY A 468 10.89 37.19 -1.21
C GLY A 468 11.33 38.45 -0.47
N SER A 469 10.48 39.04 0.37
CA SER A 469 10.77 40.22 1.19
C SER A 469 10.72 39.89 2.69
N PHE A 470 11.48 40.64 3.50
CA PHE A 470 11.43 40.54 4.96
C PHE A 470 11.12 41.93 5.55
N PRO A 471 9.82 42.26 5.74
CA PRO A 471 9.41 43.57 6.25
C PRO A 471 9.76 43.74 7.73
N HIS A 472 9.69 44.97 8.25
CA HIS A 472 9.97 45.27 9.66
C HIS A 472 9.05 44.48 10.60
N LEU A 473 9.53 44.15 11.81
CA LEU A 473 8.79 43.35 12.81
C LEU A 473 7.37 43.88 13.06
N ASP A 474 7.18 45.19 13.16
CA ASP A 474 5.86 45.82 13.39
C ASP A 474 4.88 45.55 12.26
N ILE A 475 5.35 45.50 11.01
CA ILE A 475 4.52 45.20 9.85
C ILE A 475 4.11 43.72 9.88
N MET A 476 5.06 42.83 10.20
CA MET A 476 4.81 41.39 10.27
C MET A 476 3.82 41.04 11.40
N THR A 477 3.96 41.66 12.57
CA THR A 477 3.07 41.39 13.71
C THR A 477 1.64 41.86 13.43
N VAL A 478 1.48 43.07 12.90
CA VAL A 478 0.15 43.60 12.55
C VAL A 478 -0.49 42.79 11.41
N ALA A 479 0.27 42.44 10.39
CA ALA A 479 -0.22 41.63 9.28
C ALA A 479 -0.62 40.22 9.72
N ALA A 480 0.22 39.53 10.49
CA ALA A 480 -0.06 38.19 11.00
C ALA A 480 -1.32 38.19 11.89
N SER A 481 -1.46 39.17 12.79
CA SER A 481 -2.60 39.27 13.69
C SER A 481 -3.93 39.48 12.94
N GLU A 482 -3.93 40.35 11.93
CA GLU A 482 -5.12 40.57 11.11
C GLU A 482 -5.46 39.35 10.23
N VAL A 483 -4.47 38.68 9.65
CA VAL A 483 -4.67 37.44 8.88
C VAL A 483 -5.26 36.33 9.76
N VAL A 484 -4.77 36.19 11.00
CA VAL A 484 -5.32 35.24 11.99
C VAL A 484 -6.77 35.58 12.34
N LYS A 485 -7.12 36.86 12.51
CA LYS A 485 -8.53 37.29 12.71
C LYS A 485 -9.41 36.94 11.51
N ALA A 486 -8.92 37.14 10.28
CA ALA A 486 -9.65 36.78 9.06
C ALA A 486 -9.87 35.26 8.97
N MET A 487 -8.85 34.45 9.27
CA MET A 487 -8.97 32.99 9.33
C MET A 487 -10.04 32.54 10.33
N ARG A 488 -10.05 33.12 11.54
CA ARG A 488 -11.03 32.81 12.60
C ARG A 488 -12.45 33.21 12.21
N LYS A 489 -12.62 34.30 11.46
CA LYS A 489 -13.94 34.76 11.05
C LYS A 489 -14.50 33.98 9.86
N HIS A 490 -13.62 33.48 8.98
CA HIS A 490 -13.97 32.76 7.77
C HIS A 490 -13.45 31.31 7.77
N GLU A 491 -13.63 30.58 8.87
CA GLU A 491 -13.16 29.19 9.01
C GLU A 491 -13.76 28.20 8.00
N LYS A 492 -14.89 28.56 7.38
CA LYS A 492 -15.59 27.73 6.38
C LYS A 492 -15.18 28.04 4.93
N SER A 493 -14.44 29.13 4.68
CA SER A 493 -14.02 29.50 3.33
C SER A 493 -12.66 28.88 2.99
N LEU A 494 -12.65 27.93 2.05
CA LEU A 494 -11.44 27.25 1.60
C LEU A 494 -10.38 28.22 1.06
N SER A 495 -10.80 29.18 0.22
CA SER A 495 -9.91 30.12 -0.45
C SER A 495 -9.24 31.08 0.55
N VAL A 496 -10.00 31.59 1.53
CA VAL A 496 -9.48 32.45 2.59
C VAL A 496 -8.46 31.68 3.44
N GLN A 497 -8.78 30.45 3.86
CA GLN A 497 -7.83 29.65 4.65
C GLN A 497 -6.54 29.40 3.87
N LEU A 498 -6.62 29.03 2.59
CA LEU A 498 -5.43 28.75 1.78
C LEU A 498 -4.52 29.97 1.63
N GLU A 499 -5.05 31.12 1.23
CA GLU A 499 -4.23 32.32 1.03
C GLU A 499 -3.71 32.86 2.36
N ALA A 500 -4.50 32.81 3.43
CA ALA A 500 -4.05 33.21 4.77
C ALA A 500 -2.89 32.34 5.27
N LEU A 501 -2.96 31.01 5.09
CA LEU A 501 -1.86 30.10 5.43
C LEU A 501 -0.58 30.43 4.63
N ARG A 502 -0.71 30.78 3.35
CA ARG A 502 0.43 31.21 2.51
C ARG A 502 1.06 32.50 3.02
N VAL A 503 0.26 33.49 3.43
CA VAL A 503 0.78 34.73 4.03
C VAL A 503 1.55 34.42 5.33
N LEU A 504 0.97 33.62 6.23
CA LEU A 504 1.63 33.26 7.49
C LEU A 504 2.96 32.52 7.28
N LEU A 505 3.06 31.70 6.23
CA LEU A 505 4.31 30.99 5.90
C LEU A 505 5.45 31.94 5.58
N HIS A 506 5.19 33.06 4.91
CA HIS A 506 6.23 34.06 4.59
C HIS A 506 6.86 34.64 5.86
N PHE A 507 6.07 34.78 6.92
CA PHE A 507 6.54 35.32 8.20
C PHE A 507 7.22 34.28 9.08
N MET A 508 6.73 33.04 9.08
CA MET A 508 7.26 31.96 9.92
C MET A 508 8.47 31.25 9.32
N MET A 509 8.53 31.15 7.99
CA MET A 509 9.56 30.45 7.23
C MET A 509 10.09 31.33 6.08
N PRO A 510 10.87 32.39 6.38
CA PRO A 510 11.39 33.27 5.33
C PRO A 510 12.38 32.51 4.43
N GLY A 511 12.26 32.67 3.12
CA GLY A 511 13.10 31.97 2.15
C GLY A 511 14.61 32.28 2.28
N ASN A 512 15.45 31.36 1.76
CA ASN A 512 16.92 31.42 1.85
C ASN A 512 17.57 32.71 1.34
N SER A 513 16.88 33.52 0.54
CA SER A 513 17.36 34.80 0.01
C SER A 513 17.54 35.91 1.06
N SER A 514 17.01 35.76 2.28
CA SER A 514 17.08 36.76 3.36
C SER A 514 18.24 36.56 4.36
N ARG A 515 19.06 35.52 4.20
CA ARG A 515 20.17 35.18 5.15
C ARG A 515 21.40 36.10 5.10
N ASN A 516 21.40 37.14 4.26
CA ASN A 516 22.55 38.03 4.08
C ASN A 516 22.62 39.20 5.10
N MET A 517 21.73 39.25 6.10
CA MET A 517 21.74 40.24 7.18
C MET A 517 22.08 39.57 8.52
N GLY A 518 22.95 40.21 9.32
CA GLY A 518 23.57 39.69 10.54
C GLY A 518 22.70 38.81 11.46
N ASP A 519 23.28 37.66 11.79
CA ASP A 519 22.71 36.35 12.17
C ASP A 519 22.08 36.22 13.57
N ALA A 520 21.67 37.32 14.22
CA ALA A 520 21.05 37.29 15.55
C ALA A 520 19.72 38.03 15.63
N ALA A 521 19.65 39.24 15.06
CA ALA A 521 18.41 40.03 15.05
C ALA A 521 17.30 39.36 14.22
N PHE A 522 17.66 38.77 13.08
CA PHE A 522 16.74 38.03 12.22
C PHE A 522 16.12 36.82 12.93
N THR A 523 16.95 36.00 13.58
CA THR A 523 16.53 34.83 14.35
C THR A 523 15.61 35.24 15.52
N LEU A 524 15.92 36.36 16.18
CA LEU A 524 15.11 36.90 17.27
C LEU A 524 13.75 37.42 16.77
N THR A 525 13.70 38.15 15.64
CA THR A 525 12.45 38.59 15.00
C THR A 525 11.56 37.40 14.64
N VAL A 526 12.11 36.35 14.04
CA VAL A 526 11.36 35.13 13.70
C VAL A 526 10.87 34.42 14.97
N LYS A 527 11.70 34.28 16.01
CA LYS A 527 11.28 33.70 17.30
C LYS A 527 10.12 34.50 17.93
N VAL A 528 10.16 35.84 17.89
CA VAL A 528 9.09 36.71 18.41
C VAL A 528 7.78 36.50 17.66
N ILE A 529 7.81 36.46 16.32
CA ILE A 529 6.61 36.26 15.50
C ILE A 529 6.01 34.88 15.72
N LYS A 530 6.83 33.82 15.72
CA LYS A 530 6.35 32.46 15.99
C LYS A 530 5.69 32.37 17.37
N SER A 531 6.28 33.00 18.38
CA SER A 531 5.71 33.06 19.74
C SER A 531 4.39 33.85 19.79
N GLN A 532 4.29 34.96 19.07
CA GLN A 532 3.05 35.73 18.97
C GLN A 532 1.93 34.94 18.30
N CYS A 533 2.19 34.30 17.16
CA CYS A 533 1.20 33.46 16.49
C CYS A 533 0.78 32.25 17.35
N LEU A 534 1.69 31.70 18.15
CA LEU A 534 1.34 30.67 19.14
C LEU A 534 0.33 31.22 20.17
N LEU A 535 0.59 32.40 20.73
CA LEU A 535 -0.29 33.08 21.70
C LEU A 535 -1.65 33.46 21.10
N GLU A 536 -1.70 33.86 19.83
CA GLU A 536 -2.95 34.22 19.14
C GLU A 536 -3.79 33.01 18.71
N GLY A 537 -3.31 31.78 18.94
CA GLY A 537 -4.05 30.56 18.65
C GLY A 537 -3.97 30.10 17.18
N THR A 538 -2.93 30.51 16.44
CA THR A 538 -2.76 30.10 15.03
C THR A 538 -2.72 28.58 14.86
N HIS A 539 -2.08 27.86 15.79
CA HIS A 539 -2.00 26.40 15.79
C HIS A 539 -3.39 25.73 15.79
N SER A 540 -4.34 26.24 16.57
CA SER A 540 -5.71 25.73 16.63
C SER A 540 -6.46 25.95 15.32
N LEU A 541 -6.31 27.13 14.72
CA LEU A 541 -6.92 27.45 13.42
C LEU A 541 -6.33 26.61 12.28
N VAL A 542 -5.01 26.39 12.27
CA VAL A 542 -4.34 25.55 11.28
C VAL A 542 -4.82 24.10 11.40
N LEU A 543 -4.89 23.53 12.61
CA LEU A 543 -5.45 22.19 12.84
C LEU A 543 -6.91 22.10 12.40
N GLY A 544 -7.72 23.11 12.71
CA GLY A 544 -9.10 23.22 12.24
C GLY A 544 -9.21 23.24 10.71
N ALA A 545 -8.34 23.98 10.03
CA ALA A 545 -8.29 24.04 8.57
C ALA A 545 -7.84 22.72 7.94
N LEU A 546 -6.83 22.04 8.51
CA LEU A 546 -6.37 20.72 8.05
C LEU A 546 -7.48 19.68 8.15
N ASN A 547 -8.21 19.65 9.28
CA ASN A 547 -9.31 18.72 9.50
C ASN A 547 -10.54 19.01 8.61
N ARG A 548 -10.88 20.30 8.43
CA ARG A 548 -12.06 20.71 7.66
C ARG A 548 -11.87 20.57 6.15
N PHE A 549 -10.69 20.89 5.64
CA PHE A 549 -10.36 20.87 4.21
C PHE A 549 -9.42 19.73 3.85
N ILE A 550 -9.75 18.52 4.30
CA ILE A 550 -8.90 17.36 4.08
C ILE A 550 -8.77 16.94 2.61
N GLY A 551 -9.65 17.41 1.73
CA GLY A 551 -9.56 17.15 0.29
C GLY A 551 -8.62 18.09 -0.46
N ASN A 552 -8.09 19.16 0.16
CA ASN A 552 -7.22 20.12 -0.52
C ASN A 552 -5.72 19.95 -0.18
N PRO A 553 -4.87 19.47 -1.12
CA PRO A 553 -3.46 19.19 -0.85
C PRO A 553 -2.64 20.46 -0.58
N SER A 554 -3.03 21.61 -1.11
CA SER A 554 -2.32 22.87 -0.88
C SER A 554 -2.49 23.35 0.56
N ILE A 555 -3.69 23.22 1.14
CA ILE A 555 -3.93 23.51 2.56
C ILE A 555 -3.14 22.53 3.43
N GLN A 556 -3.15 21.24 3.10
CA GLN A 556 -2.37 20.25 3.86
C GLN A 556 -0.87 20.58 3.85
N ARG A 557 -0.28 20.86 2.69
CA ARG A 557 1.14 21.25 2.57
C ARG A 557 1.45 22.53 3.36
N CYS A 558 0.61 23.56 3.24
CA CYS A 558 0.87 24.84 3.92
C CYS A 558 0.70 24.71 5.44
N GLY A 559 -0.36 24.05 5.89
CA GLY A 559 -0.64 23.85 7.31
C GLY A 559 0.41 22.97 8.00
N LEU A 560 0.87 21.88 7.38
CA LEU A 560 1.94 21.04 7.94
C LEU A 560 3.26 21.81 8.07
N LYS A 561 3.63 22.63 7.07
CA LYS A 561 4.82 23.51 7.15
C LYS A 561 4.71 24.51 8.30
N LEU A 562 3.55 25.15 8.47
CA LEU A 562 3.31 26.07 9.59
C LEU A 562 3.38 25.37 10.94
N LEU A 563 2.74 24.21 11.09
CA LEU A 563 2.78 23.44 12.34
C LEU A 563 4.21 22.99 12.69
N THR A 564 4.99 22.55 11.70
CA THR A 564 6.40 22.20 11.89
C THR A 564 7.20 23.40 12.37
N SER A 565 7.00 24.57 11.75
CA SER A 565 7.65 25.81 12.17
C SER A 565 7.23 26.28 13.58
N VAL A 566 5.98 26.05 13.98
CA VAL A 566 5.47 26.41 15.32
C VAL A 566 5.97 25.43 16.37
N ALA A 567 6.15 24.16 16.03
CA ALA A 567 6.66 23.12 16.93
C ALA A 567 8.08 23.39 17.45
N GLU A 568 8.87 24.20 16.75
CA GLU A 568 10.19 24.66 17.19
C GLU A 568 10.14 25.63 18.40
N CYS A 569 8.97 26.20 18.73
CA CYS A 569 8.83 27.14 19.84
C CYS A 569 8.76 26.44 21.20
N THR A 570 9.39 27.05 22.21
CA THR A 570 9.36 26.57 23.59
C THR A 570 7.92 26.49 24.12
N GLY A 571 7.50 25.30 24.57
CA GLY A 571 6.14 25.07 25.09
C GLY A 571 5.06 24.80 24.02
N ALA A 572 5.34 24.96 22.73
CA ALA A 572 4.37 24.72 21.65
C ALA A 572 3.99 23.23 21.52
N LEU A 573 4.93 22.34 21.81
CA LEU A 573 4.73 20.90 21.64
C LEU A 573 3.66 20.33 22.58
N GLU A 574 3.63 20.79 23.83
CA GLU A 574 2.61 20.37 24.81
C GLU A 574 1.22 20.86 24.38
N ILE A 575 1.13 22.07 23.83
CA ILE A 575 -0.13 22.65 23.35
C ILE A 575 -0.64 21.88 22.11
N LEU A 576 0.24 21.60 21.14
CA LEU A 576 -0.11 20.86 19.93
C LEU A 576 -0.59 19.43 20.23
N THR A 577 0.09 18.75 21.16
CA THR A 577 -0.30 17.39 21.57
C THR A 577 -1.63 17.39 22.32
N GLN A 578 -1.89 18.38 23.20
CA GLN A 578 -3.20 18.53 23.87
C GLN A 578 -4.35 18.81 22.89
N GLN A 579 -4.09 19.48 21.76
CA GLN A 579 -5.10 19.80 20.75
C GLN A 579 -5.29 18.71 19.67
N GLY A 580 -4.72 17.51 19.86
CA GLY A 580 -4.93 16.39 18.93
C GLY A 580 -4.17 16.51 17.61
N ALA A 581 -3.07 17.26 17.56
CA ALA A 581 -2.27 17.41 16.35
C ALA A 581 -1.78 16.08 15.77
N THR A 582 -1.44 15.10 16.63
CA THR A 582 -1.00 13.76 16.22
C THR A 582 -2.06 13.06 15.37
N ASP A 583 -3.33 13.11 15.77
CA ASP A 583 -4.42 12.45 15.08
C ASP A 583 -4.70 13.13 13.73
N THR A 584 -4.70 14.46 13.69
CA THR A 584 -4.83 15.23 12.45
C THR A 584 -3.71 14.90 11.46
N VAL A 585 -2.45 14.88 11.90
CA VAL A 585 -1.32 14.56 11.02
C VAL A 585 -1.39 13.12 10.51
N LEU A 586 -1.73 12.15 11.38
CA LEU A 586 -1.91 10.76 10.96
C LEU A 586 -3.02 10.62 9.91
N HIS A 587 -4.15 11.30 10.12
CA HIS A 587 -5.27 11.27 9.19
C HIS A 587 -4.90 11.93 7.85
N THR A 588 -4.17 13.06 7.84
CA THR A 588 -3.64 13.68 6.63
C THR A 588 -2.70 12.73 5.87
N LEU A 589 -1.80 12.02 6.56
CA LEU A 589 -0.90 11.05 5.94
C LEU A 589 -1.64 9.86 5.33
N GLN A 590 -2.74 9.41 5.94
CA GLN A 590 -3.59 8.34 5.39
C GLN A 590 -4.35 8.76 4.14
N MET A 591 -4.82 10.01 4.09
CA MET A 591 -5.60 10.53 2.96
C MET A 591 -4.75 10.85 1.73
N TYR A 592 -3.47 11.16 1.92
CA TYR A 592 -2.54 11.52 0.83
C TYR A 592 -1.34 10.57 0.72
N PRO A 593 -1.56 9.27 0.46
CA PRO A 593 -0.48 8.29 0.45
C PRO A 593 0.50 8.48 -0.72
N ASP A 594 0.11 9.20 -1.78
CA ASP A 594 0.91 9.41 -3.00
C ASP A 594 1.72 10.72 -3.03
N GLU A 595 1.42 11.67 -2.15
CA GLU A 595 2.04 13.00 -2.17
C GLU A 595 3.32 13.04 -1.33
N GLN A 596 4.49 12.95 -1.99
CA GLN A 596 5.81 12.92 -1.34
C GLN A 596 6.04 14.08 -0.35
N ASP A 597 5.65 15.31 -0.70
CA ASP A 597 5.81 16.50 0.15
C ASP A 597 4.99 16.39 1.44
N ILE A 598 3.74 15.93 1.35
CA ILE A 598 2.85 15.82 2.51
C ILE A 598 3.37 14.72 3.44
N GLN A 599 3.85 13.62 2.86
CA GLN A 599 4.42 12.50 3.60
C GLN A 599 5.69 12.91 4.36
N SER A 600 6.64 13.59 3.69
CA SER A 600 7.86 14.07 4.35
C SER A 600 7.58 15.07 5.48
N LEU A 601 6.74 16.08 5.23
CA LEU A 601 6.36 17.08 6.23
C LEU A 601 5.61 16.48 7.41
N GLY A 602 4.65 15.58 7.15
CA GLY A 602 3.88 14.94 8.21
C GLY A 602 4.74 14.01 9.06
N LEU A 603 5.66 13.24 8.46
CA LEU A 603 6.59 12.40 9.21
C LEU A 603 7.59 13.23 10.04
N SER A 604 8.10 14.32 9.49
CA SER A 604 8.95 15.27 10.22
C SER A 604 8.21 15.83 11.44
N LEU A 605 6.96 16.26 11.27
CA LEU A 605 6.15 16.78 12.37
C LEU A 605 5.81 15.70 13.41
N LEU A 606 5.53 14.47 12.99
CA LEU A 606 5.29 13.35 13.90
C LEU A 606 6.51 13.05 14.79
N LEU A 607 7.74 13.21 14.28
CA LEU A 607 8.95 13.03 15.08
C LEU A 607 8.96 13.94 16.32
N PHE A 608 8.48 15.17 16.18
CA PHE A 608 8.36 16.11 17.30
C PHE A 608 7.17 15.77 18.19
N LEU A 609 5.99 15.50 17.61
CA LEU A 609 4.73 15.31 18.35
C LEU A 609 4.66 14.02 19.19
N ILE A 610 5.42 12.98 18.83
CA ILE A 610 5.38 11.70 19.54
C ILE A 610 6.12 11.84 20.88
N THR A 611 5.36 11.86 21.97
CA THR A 611 5.89 11.82 23.33
C THR A 611 5.41 10.56 24.06
N ARG A 612 6.08 10.16 25.15
CA ARG A 612 5.62 9.03 25.99
C ARG A 612 4.15 9.18 26.44
N LYS A 613 3.66 10.40 26.61
CA LYS A 613 2.31 10.70 27.11
C LYS A 613 1.22 10.60 26.02
N SER A 614 1.57 10.68 24.74
CA SER A 614 0.61 10.70 23.61
C SER A 614 0.35 9.32 22.99
N LEU A 615 1.02 8.26 23.46
CA LEU A 615 0.94 6.91 22.88
C LEU A 615 -0.11 6.06 23.60
N CYS A 616 -1.25 5.83 22.96
CA CYS A 616 -2.24 4.83 23.37
C CYS A 616 -2.18 3.62 22.42
N ILE A 617 -2.83 2.51 22.79
CA ILE A 617 -2.78 1.27 21.99
C ILE A 617 -3.38 1.49 20.59
N ALA A 618 -4.45 2.27 20.49
CA ALA A 618 -5.11 2.59 19.22
C ALA A 618 -4.21 3.45 18.32
N THR A 619 -3.60 4.51 18.85
CA THR A 619 -2.69 5.36 18.07
C THR A 619 -1.43 4.60 17.64
N MET A 620 -0.92 3.67 18.45
CA MET A 620 0.21 2.81 18.07
C MET A 620 -0.10 1.90 16.88
N HIS A 621 -1.32 1.37 16.75
CA HIS A 621 -1.69 0.57 15.57
C HIS A 621 -1.73 1.42 14.30
N VAL A 622 -2.36 2.60 14.37
CA VAL A 622 -2.44 3.54 13.25
C VAL A 622 -1.05 4.07 12.86
N LEU A 623 -0.20 4.37 13.85
CA LEU A 623 1.20 4.75 13.60
C LEU A 623 1.96 3.65 12.87
N ALA A 624 1.82 2.40 13.30
CA ALA A 624 2.49 1.27 12.64
C ALA A 624 2.03 1.11 11.18
N THR A 625 0.73 1.15 10.92
CA THR A 625 0.18 1.00 9.57
C THR A 625 0.62 2.13 8.65
N VAL A 626 0.53 3.39 9.10
CA VAL A 626 0.93 4.56 8.32
C VAL A 626 2.44 4.55 8.05
N LEU A 627 3.28 4.38 9.08
CA LEU A 627 4.73 4.38 8.90
C LEU A 627 5.19 3.29 7.94
N VAL A 628 4.69 2.06 8.08
CA VAL A 628 5.11 0.94 7.23
C VAL A 628 4.58 1.10 5.81
N SER A 629 3.34 1.55 5.62
CA SER A 629 2.79 1.80 4.28
C SER A 629 3.52 2.93 3.54
N THR A 630 3.81 4.05 4.21
CA THR A 630 4.59 5.16 3.63
C THR A 630 6.01 4.70 3.26
N LEU A 631 6.71 4.02 4.16
CA LEU A 631 8.07 3.54 3.90
C LEU A 631 8.13 2.49 2.78
N ARG A 632 7.10 1.64 2.65
CA ARG A 632 7.00 0.66 1.55
C ARG A 632 6.76 1.36 0.20
N ARG A 633 5.91 2.39 0.17
CA ARG A 633 5.57 3.11 -1.06
C ARG A 633 6.72 3.97 -1.57
N PHE A 634 7.39 4.71 -0.68
CA PHE A 634 8.52 5.59 -1.01
C PHE A 634 9.88 4.97 -0.70
N LYS A 635 10.11 3.74 -1.16
CA LYS A 635 11.34 2.96 -0.87
C LYS A 635 12.65 3.62 -1.36
N GLU A 636 12.58 4.54 -2.34
CA GLU A 636 13.76 5.16 -2.96
C GLU A 636 14.06 6.58 -2.46
N VAL A 637 13.09 7.22 -1.79
CA VAL A 637 13.18 8.62 -1.33
C VAL A 637 13.89 8.66 0.03
N THR A 638 15.16 9.08 0.04
CA THR A 638 16.02 9.07 1.24
C THR A 638 15.46 9.88 2.40
N GLU A 639 14.88 11.04 2.13
CA GLU A 639 14.32 11.93 3.16
C GLU A 639 13.15 11.28 3.91
N ILE A 640 12.20 10.66 3.20
CA ILE A 640 11.08 9.94 3.81
C ILE A 640 11.56 8.73 4.61
N GLN A 641 12.53 7.98 4.06
CA GLN A 641 13.12 6.85 4.76
C GLN A 641 13.82 7.29 6.06
N MET A 642 14.59 8.37 6.03
CA MET A 642 15.24 8.92 7.23
C MET A 642 14.21 9.31 8.30
N HIS A 643 13.22 10.14 7.96
CA HIS A 643 12.21 10.58 8.92
C HIS A 643 11.40 9.41 9.49
N GLY A 644 10.96 8.47 8.63
CA GLY A 644 10.17 7.32 9.06
C GLY A 644 10.96 6.35 9.95
N PHE A 645 12.22 6.06 9.64
CA PHE A 645 13.06 5.21 10.50
C PHE A 645 13.41 5.90 11.83
N HIS A 646 13.61 7.22 11.85
CA HIS A 646 13.79 7.98 13.09
C HIS A 646 12.54 7.96 13.97
N ALA A 647 11.36 8.12 13.38
CA ALA A 647 10.09 8.00 14.09
C ALA A 647 9.94 6.60 14.70
N ILE A 648 10.20 5.54 13.92
CA ILE A 648 10.18 4.16 14.40
C ILE A 648 11.14 3.95 15.56
N LEU A 649 12.40 4.40 15.45
CA LEU A 649 13.39 4.24 16.53
C LEU A 649 12.96 4.94 17.82
N SER A 650 12.39 6.14 17.70
CA SER A 650 11.90 6.93 18.82
C SER A 650 10.73 6.23 19.52
N ILE A 651 9.74 5.74 18.76
CA ILE A 651 8.59 4.99 19.31
C ILE A 651 9.07 3.68 19.97
N LEU A 652 9.99 2.95 19.35
CA LEU A 652 10.58 1.73 19.95
C LEU A 652 11.32 2.03 21.25
N GLY A 653 11.89 3.23 21.42
CA GLY A 653 12.46 3.69 22.69
C GLY A 653 11.45 4.01 23.77
N PHE A 654 10.20 4.32 23.40
CA PHE A 654 9.12 4.58 24.35
C PHE A 654 8.32 3.33 24.71
N SER A 655 8.08 2.44 23.75
CA SER A 655 7.25 1.24 23.92
C SER A 655 7.81 0.04 23.14
N PRO A 656 8.36 -0.98 23.82
CA PRO A 656 8.87 -2.18 23.15
C PRO A 656 7.75 -3.02 22.50
N CYS A 657 6.49 -2.85 22.94
CA CYS A 657 5.33 -3.50 22.33
C CYS A 657 5.08 -3.07 20.87
N PHE A 658 5.57 -1.89 20.48
CA PHE A 658 5.45 -1.39 19.11
C PHE A 658 6.18 -2.27 18.09
N ALA A 659 7.27 -2.95 18.50
CA ALA A 659 8.00 -3.89 17.64
C ALA A 659 7.08 -5.01 17.11
N LYS A 660 6.17 -5.53 17.94
CA LYS A 660 5.21 -6.56 17.52
C LYS A 660 4.22 -6.04 16.48
N LEU A 661 3.78 -4.78 16.61
CA LEU A 661 2.86 -4.15 15.67
C LEU A 661 3.54 -3.91 14.32
N LEU A 662 4.79 -3.42 14.31
CA LEU A 662 5.57 -3.24 13.08
C LEU A 662 5.73 -4.54 12.29
N ILE A 663 6.02 -5.65 12.96
CA ILE A 663 6.19 -6.96 12.31
C ILE A 663 4.85 -7.50 11.78
N ASN A 664 3.74 -7.24 12.47
CA ASN A 664 2.40 -7.57 11.95
C ASN A 664 2.10 -6.82 10.64
N GLU A 665 2.48 -5.55 10.55
CA GLU A 665 2.35 -4.73 9.33
C GLU A 665 3.41 -5.04 8.26
N SER A 666 4.28 -6.03 8.51
CA SER A 666 5.35 -6.48 7.62
C SER A 666 6.45 -5.44 7.38
N PHE A 667 6.83 -4.70 8.43
CA PHE A 667 8.00 -3.82 8.42
C PHE A 667 9.33 -4.57 8.17
N ASP A 668 9.39 -5.86 8.53
CA ASP A 668 10.53 -6.73 8.28
C ASP A 668 10.96 -6.74 6.80
N THR A 669 10.00 -6.80 5.88
CA THR A 669 10.27 -6.70 4.42
C THR A 669 10.93 -5.38 4.01
N VAL A 670 10.49 -4.27 4.62
CA VAL A 670 10.99 -2.92 4.33
C VAL A 670 12.42 -2.76 4.85
N ILE A 671 12.67 -3.14 6.10
CA ILE A 671 14.01 -3.07 6.70
C ILE A 671 14.98 -4.02 6.01
N PHE A 672 14.54 -5.19 5.56
CA PHE A 672 15.38 -6.13 4.80
C PHE A 672 15.77 -5.57 3.44
N TYR A 673 14.82 -4.97 2.72
CA TYR A 673 15.10 -4.30 1.45
C TYR A 673 16.11 -3.16 1.64
N GLN A 674 15.88 -2.27 2.61
CA GLN A 674 16.76 -1.13 2.87
C GLN A 674 18.16 -1.58 3.32
N MET A 675 18.28 -2.57 4.20
CA MET A 675 19.57 -3.10 4.65
C MET A 675 20.35 -3.78 3.51
N SER A 676 19.67 -4.49 2.62
CA SER A 676 20.29 -5.09 1.43
C SER A 676 20.78 -4.01 0.46
N MET A 677 19.97 -2.99 0.19
CA MET A 677 20.32 -1.88 -0.70
C MET A 677 21.45 -1.00 -0.15
N CYS A 678 21.48 -0.74 1.16
CA CYS A 678 22.58 0.01 1.80
C CYS A 678 23.91 -0.75 1.75
N PHE A 679 23.88 -2.08 1.61
CA PHE A 679 25.09 -2.90 1.50
C PHE A 679 25.63 -2.96 0.07
N THR A 680 24.75 -2.94 -0.94
CA THR A 680 25.14 -3.01 -2.36
C THR A 680 25.49 -1.65 -2.94
N ASN A 681 24.75 -0.60 -2.58
CA ASN A 681 24.98 0.77 -3.01
C ASN A 681 25.54 1.54 -1.81
N GLN A 682 26.79 2.01 -1.90
CA GLN A 682 27.47 2.87 -0.92
C GLN A 682 26.72 4.21 -0.68
N ARG A 683 25.51 4.16 -0.14
CA ARG A 683 24.70 5.32 0.26
C ARG A 683 24.95 5.66 1.72
N ASP A 684 24.50 6.86 2.08
CA ASP A 684 24.64 7.55 3.37
C ASP A 684 24.86 6.66 4.60
N ARG A 685 26.06 6.77 5.20
CA ARG A 685 26.45 6.03 6.41
C ARG A 685 25.51 6.31 7.58
N GLN A 686 24.88 7.49 7.63
CA GLN A 686 23.93 7.86 8.69
C GLN A 686 22.67 7.02 8.62
N PHE A 687 22.09 6.84 7.43
CA PHE A 687 20.90 6.01 7.23
C PHE A 687 21.19 4.54 7.50
N GLN A 688 22.35 4.03 7.06
CA GLN A 688 22.75 2.65 7.35
C GLN A 688 22.84 2.39 8.87
N SER A 689 23.45 3.32 9.62
CA SER A 689 23.49 3.29 11.08
C SER A 689 22.07 3.28 11.68
N LEU A 690 21.16 4.10 11.16
CA LEU A 690 19.78 4.17 11.62
C LEU A 690 19.02 2.85 11.39
N CYS A 691 19.12 2.26 10.20
CA CYS A 691 18.53 0.95 9.90
C CYS A 691 19.06 -0.13 10.83
N CYS A 692 20.38 -0.18 11.06
CA CYS A 692 21.00 -1.13 11.99
C CYS A 692 20.49 -0.95 13.43
N LYS A 693 20.33 0.29 13.91
CA LYS A 693 19.80 0.57 15.25
C LYS A 693 18.34 0.13 15.39
N CYS A 694 17.48 0.42 14.40
CA CYS A 694 16.10 -0.04 14.39
C CYS A 694 16.03 -1.57 14.41
N PHE A 695 16.82 -2.23 13.55
CA PHE A 695 16.85 -3.69 13.47
C PHE A 695 17.37 -4.32 14.76
N ALA A 696 18.44 -3.79 15.35
CA ALA A 696 19.00 -4.26 16.62
C ALA A 696 17.95 -4.25 17.74
N LYS A 697 17.14 -3.19 17.82
CA LYS A 697 16.11 -3.01 18.85
C LYS A 697 14.90 -3.93 18.66
N ILE A 698 14.55 -4.25 17.41
CA ILE A 698 13.51 -5.26 17.12
C ILE A 698 14.04 -6.68 17.43
N ALA A 699 15.30 -6.94 17.10
CA ALA A 699 15.97 -8.23 17.28
C ALA A 699 16.32 -8.57 18.73
N GLU A 700 16.14 -7.66 19.70
CA GLU A 700 16.22 -7.95 21.13
C GLU A 700 15.14 -8.95 21.59
N ASN A 701 14.00 -9.00 20.89
CA ASN A 701 12.94 -9.95 21.20
C ASN A 701 13.10 -11.25 20.41
N ASP A 702 13.41 -12.34 21.11
CA ASP A 702 13.63 -13.66 20.50
C ASP A 702 12.39 -14.18 19.75
N ASP A 703 11.16 -13.89 20.19
CA ASP A 703 9.95 -14.32 19.47
C ASP A 703 9.85 -13.63 18.11
N LEU A 704 10.12 -12.33 18.05
CA LEU A 704 10.10 -11.56 16.80
C LEU A 704 11.24 -11.95 15.88
N LYS A 705 12.43 -12.25 16.43
CA LYS A 705 13.59 -12.74 15.70
C LYS A 705 13.29 -14.04 14.94
N ASN A 706 12.57 -14.97 15.60
CA ASN A 706 12.15 -16.24 15.01
C ASN A 706 11.06 -16.04 13.94
N MET A 707 10.09 -15.15 14.16
CA MET A 707 9.09 -14.80 13.15
C MET A 707 9.72 -14.16 11.90
N MET A 708 10.71 -13.28 12.09
CA MET A 708 11.46 -12.66 10.99
C MET A 708 12.26 -13.70 10.19
N LEU A 709 12.81 -14.73 10.85
CA LEU A 709 13.51 -15.83 10.18
C LEU A 709 12.54 -16.65 9.31
N GLU A 710 11.36 -16.99 9.84
CA GLU A 710 10.32 -17.70 9.09
C GLU A 710 9.95 -16.94 7.80
N LYS A 711 9.67 -15.64 7.91
CA LYS A 711 9.36 -14.80 6.75
C LYS A 711 10.54 -14.70 5.76
N ALA A 712 11.77 -14.51 6.24
CA ALA A 712 12.96 -14.46 5.38
C ALA A 712 13.15 -15.77 4.58
N CYS A 713 12.85 -16.92 5.19
CA CYS A 713 12.86 -18.21 4.52
C CYS A 713 11.72 -18.35 3.50
N VAL A 714 10.52 -17.86 3.81
CA VAL A 714 9.38 -17.82 2.87
C VAL A 714 9.67 -16.94 1.64
N GLU A 715 10.42 -15.85 1.80
CA GLU A 715 10.82 -14.91 0.75
C GLU A 715 12.14 -15.27 0.04
N TYR A 716 12.78 -16.38 0.41
CA TYR A 716 14.07 -16.86 -0.15
C TYR A 716 15.26 -15.90 0.06
N ASN A 717 15.22 -15.04 1.08
CA ASN A 717 16.28 -14.08 1.36
C ASN A 717 17.42 -14.71 2.18
N SER A 718 18.36 -15.37 1.49
CA SER A 718 19.50 -16.07 2.11
C SER A 718 20.42 -15.16 2.95
N ILE A 719 20.56 -13.89 2.58
CA ILE A 719 21.42 -12.92 3.29
C ILE A 719 20.85 -12.60 4.67
N MET A 720 19.54 -12.35 4.72
CA MET A 720 18.87 -12.01 5.98
C MET A 720 18.67 -13.23 6.88
N ALA A 721 18.38 -14.39 6.29
CA ALA A 721 18.36 -15.64 7.03
C ALA A 721 19.72 -15.91 7.71
N GLU A 722 20.84 -15.77 6.98
CA GLU A 722 22.19 -15.86 7.56
C GLU A 722 22.42 -14.85 8.69
N CYS A 723 22.00 -13.58 8.51
CA CYS A 723 22.11 -12.54 9.53
C CYS A 723 21.34 -12.90 10.82
N LEU A 724 20.08 -13.32 10.69
CA LEU A 724 19.21 -13.69 11.82
C LEU A 724 19.71 -14.93 12.58
N LEU A 725 20.21 -15.94 11.85
CA LEU A 725 20.81 -17.13 12.44
C LEU A 725 22.05 -16.77 13.27
N LEU A 726 22.93 -15.91 12.75
CA LEU A 726 24.10 -15.42 13.48
C LEU A 726 23.73 -14.56 14.70
N LEU A 727 22.55 -13.92 14.70
CA LEU A 727 22.00 -13.19 15.85
C LEU A 727 21.27 -14.11 16.86
N GLY A 728 21.36 -15.43 16.69
CA GLY A 728 20.81 -16.44 17.60
C GLY A 728 19.32 -16.73 17.40
N ALA A 729 18.79 -16.60 16.19
CA ALA A 729 17.45 -17.11 15.87
C ALA A 729 17.39 -18.64 15.99
N ASP A 730 16.36 -19.16 16.63
CA ASP A 730 16.15 -20.58 16.84
C ASP A 730 15.42 -21.20 15.64
N ILE A 731 16.14 -22.00 14.86
CA ILE A 731 15.63 -22.73 13.68
C ILE A 731 14.54 -23.74 14.06
N ASN A 732 14.60 -24.29 15.26
CA ASN A 732 13.80 -25.42 15.69
C ASN A 732 12.50 -25.00 16.41
N LYS A 733 12.27 -23.70 16.56
CA LYS A 733 11.04 -23.17 17.13
C LYS A 733 9.87 -23.45 16.18
N LYS A 734 8.97 -24.34 16.59
CA LYS A 734 7.85 -24.80 15.77
C LYS A 734 7.00 -23.62 15.26
N THR A 735 6.88 -23.52 13.94
CA THR A 735 5.84 -22.70 13.30
C THR A 735 4.48 -23.40 13.47
N LYS A 736 3.37 -22.72 13.12
CA LYS A 736 2.02 -23.28 13.27
C LYS A 736 1.73 -24.50 12.38
N THR A 737 2.55 -24.78 11.35
CA THR A 737 2.22 -25.74 10.29
C THR A 737 3.27 -26.84 10.07
N SER A 738 4.57 -26.56 10.20
CA SER A 738 5.66 -27.54 9.99
C SER A 738 7.03 -26.97 10.40
N SER A 739 8.11 -27.78 10.35
CA SER A 739 9.47 -27.29 10.60
C SER A 739 9.97 -26.39 9.47
N LEU A 740 10.85 -25.43 9.79
CA LEU A 740 11.31 -24.43 8.84
C LEU A 740 12.03 -25.05 7.62
N ILE A 741 12.86 -26.07 7.86
CA ILE A 741 13.54 -26.81 6.79
C ILE A 741 12.55 -27.56 5.89
N TYR A 742 11.47 -28.11 6.45
CA TYR A 742 10.41 -28.74 5.68
C TYR A 742 9.72 -27.74 4.75
N GLN A 743 9.37 -26.54 5.25
CA GLN A 743 8.72 -25.49 4.44
C GLN A 743 9.60 -25.00 3.29
N VAL A 744 10.91 -24.87 3.52
CA VAL A 744 11.87 -24.46 2.48
C VAL A 744 11.99 -25.53 1.41
N CYS A 745 12.10 -26.81 1.80
CA CYS A 745 12.16 -27.93 0.86
C CYS A 745 10.83 -28.18 0.12
N GLU A 746 9.68 -27.92 0.76
CA GLU A 746 8.35 -28.04 0.15
C GLU A 746 8.17 -27.07 -1.02
N LYS A 747 8.83 -25.90 -1.02
CA LYS A 747 8.74 -24.94 -2.14
C LYS A 747 9.79 -25.14 -3.23
N GLY A 748 10.93 -25.78 -2.90
CA GLY A 748 11.89 -26.40 -3.81
C GLY A 748 12.57 -25.47 -4.84
N ASN A 749 13.38 -24.49 -4.38
CA ASN A 749 14.17 -23.65 -5.29
C ASN A 749 15.36 -22.87 -4.70
N ASN A 750 15.93 -23.27 -3.55
CA ASN A 750 17.07 -22.54 -2.95
C ASN A 750 18.03 -23.43 -2.14
N PRO A 751 19.05 -24.07 -2.76
CA PRO A 751 19.97 -24.97 -2.06
C PRO A 751 20.85 -24.25 -1.03
N LYS A 752 21.19 -22.98 -1.27
CA LYS A 752 22.00 -22.15 -0.35
C LYS A 752 21.29 -21.91 0.99
N LEU A 753 19.97 -21.74 0.98
CA LEU A 753 19.19 -21.58 2.20
C LEU A 753 19.11 -22.89 2.99
N VAL A 754 18.94 -24.03 2.30
CA VAL A 754 18.94 -25.36 2.93
C VAL A 754 20.29 -25.65 3.58
N GLU A 755 21.40 -25.35 2.90
CA GLU A 755 22.76 -25.48 3.43
C GLU A 755 22.95 -24.65 4.72
N LEU A 756 22.49 -23.40 4.72
CA LEU A 756 22.56 -22.52 5.91
C LEU A 756 21.75 -23.08 7.08
N LEU A 757 20.54 -23.61 6.84
CA LEU A 757 19.71 -24.21 7.89
C LEU A 757 20.33 -25.50 8.45
N LEU A 758 20.93 -26.33 7.59
CA LEU A 758 21.63 -27.56 7.99
C LEU A 758 22.89 -27.25 8.81
N ALA A 759 23.65 -26.24 8.43
CA ALA A 759 24.88 -25.82 9.13
C ALA A 759 24.61 -25.30 10.55
N ASN A 760 23.41 -24.76 10.82
CA ASN A 760 23.04 -24.17 12.10
C ASN A 760 22.17 -25.12 12.97
N GLY A 761 22.13 -26.42 12.70
CA GLY A 761 21.59 -27.43 13.62
C GLY A 761 20.09 -27.72 13.50
N ALA A 762 19.58 -27.89 12.27
CA ALA A 762 18.24 -28.44 12.05
C ALA A 762 18.10 -29.85 12.65
N ARG A 763 16.98 -30.11 13.37
CA ARG A 763 16.73 -31.43 13.98
C ARG A 763 16.66 -32.53 12.92
N GLU A 764 17.30 -33.65 13.22
CA GLU A 764 17.40 -34.80 12.31
C GLU A 764 16.03 -35.34 11.86
N GLN A 765 15.02 -35.35 12.74
CA GLN A 765 13.64 -35.74 12.41
C GLN A 765 13.00 -34.81 11.35
N ASP A 766 13.30 -33.52 11.43
CA ASP A 766 12.80 -32.51 10.49
C ASP A 766 13.53 -32.63 9.14
N VAL A 767 14.83 -32.95 9.16
CA VAL A 767 15.63 -33.24 7.95
C VAL A 767 15.11 -34.50 7.24
N ARG A 768 14.75 -35.55 8.00
CA ARG A 768 14.11 -36.76 7.43
C ARG A 768 12.77 -36.45 6.75
N SER A 769 11.92 -35.66 7.42
CA SER A 769 10.64 -35.23 6.85
C SER A 769 10.85 -34.38 5.58
N ALA A 770 11.86 -33.50 5.59
CA ALA A 770 12.26 -32.70 4.43
C ALA A 770 12.83 -33.55 3.29
N LEU A 771 13.52 -34.66 3.59
CA LEU A 771 14.02 -35.61 2.60
C LEU A 771 12.87 -36.30 1.87
N THR A 772 11.86 -36.80 2.59
CA THR A 772 10.70 -37.47 1.99
C THR A 772 9.94 -36.58 1.00
N ILE A 773 9.74 -35.29 1.31
CA ILE A 773 9.08 -34.35 0.39
C ILE A 773 9.99 -33.97 -0.80
N SER A 774 11.31 -33.87 -0.58
CA SER A 774 12.28 -33.55 -1.64
C SER A 774 12.39 -34.71 -2.64
N ILE A 775 12.35 -35.96 -2.18
CA ILE A 775 12.33 -37.17 -3.03
C ILE A 775 11.07 -37.20 -3.90
N LYS A 776 9.89 -36.88 -3.35
CA LYS A 776 8.64 -36.79 -4.12
C LYS A 776 8.69 -35.74 -5.24
N ARG A 777 9.47 -34.66 -5.05
CA ARG A 777 9.65 -33.58 -6.03
C ARG A 777 10.73 -33.85 -7.07
N GLY A 778 11.77 -34.62 -6.72
CA GLY A 778 12.90 -34.93 -7.59
C GLY A 778 14.04 -33.91 -7.59
N ASP A 779 14.14 -33.06 -6.55
CA ASP A 779 15.19 -32.01 -6.45
C ASP A 779 16.57 -32.59 -6.05
N SER A 780 17.30 -33.14 -7.03
CA SER A 780 18.56 -33.88 -6.82
C SER A 780 19.61 -33.15 -5.97
N GLN A 781 19.78 -31.83 -6.12
CA GLN A 781 20.76 -31.06 -5.33
C GLN A 781 20.37 -30.96 -3.86
N ILE A 782 19.09 -30.70 -3.55
CA ILE A 782 18.58 -30.60 -2.18
C ILE A 782 18.64 -31.98 -1.52
N ILE A 783 18.24 -33.03 -2.25
CA ILE A 783 18.35 -34.42 -1.79
C ILE A 783 19.79 -34.75 -1.41
N SER A 784 20.77 -34.42 -2.26
CA SER A 784 22.19 -34.67 -1.96
C SER A 784 22.69 -33.94 -0.70
N LEU A 785 22.26 -32.69 -0.47
CA LEU A 785 22.62 -31.91 0.72
C LEU A 785 22.00 -32.48 2.00
N LEU A 786 20.74 -32.92 1.94
CA LEU A 786 20.05 -33.55 3.06
C LEU A 786 20.67 -34.91 3.40
N LEU A 787 20.95 -35.73 2.38
CA LEU A 787 21.63 -37.01 2.54
C LEU A 787 23.04 -36.83 3.11
N LYS A 788 23.79 -35.82 2.68
CA LYS A 788 25.13 -35.54 3.21
C LYS A 788 25.14 -35.31 4.72
N LYS A 789 24.08 -34.72 5.29
CA LYS A 789 23.96 -34.53 6.74
C LYS A 789 23.50 -35.80 7.47
N LEU A 790 22.66 -36.62 6.84
CA LEU A 790 22.03 -37.78 7.48
C LEU A 790 22.82 -39.09 7.36
N SER A 791 23.66 -39.24 6.33
CA SER A 791 24.17 -40.56 5.91
C SER A 791 25.66 -40.80 6.13
N LEU A 792 26.44 -39.74 6.37
CA LEU A 792 27.90 -39.84 6.53
C LEU A 792 28.25 -40.11 7.99
N ASP A 793 28.58 -41.36 8.30
CA ASP A 793 29.30 -41.72 9.52
C ASP A 793 30.81 -41.71 9.20
N VAL A 794 31.42 -40.55 9.44
CA VAL A 794 32.85 -40.31 9.18
C VAL A 794 33.72 -41.20 10.08
N ALA A 795 33.26 -41.53 11.29
CA ALA A 795 34.03 -42.34 12.24
C ALA A 795 34.21 -43.79 11.76
N ASN A 796 33.20 -44.34 11.08
CA ASN A 796 33.20 -45.74 10.62
C ASN A 796 33.45 -45.91 9.11
N SER A 797 33.71 -44.83 8.38
CA SER A 797 33.84 -44.84 6.90
C SER A 797 32.66 -45.55 6.23
N SER A 798 31.45 -45.30 6.75
CA SER A 798 30.22 -45.97 6.32
C SER A 798 29.16 -44.97 5.89
N ILE A 799 28.44 -45.33 4.83
CA ILE A 799 27.24 -44.63 4.40
C ILE A 799 26.02 -45.44 4.87
N CYS A 800 25.25 -44.86 5.79
CA CYS A 800 24.03 -45.46 6.33
C CYS A 800 22.81 -44.81 5.68
N LEU A 801 22.27 -45.48 4.65
CA LEU A 801 21.06 -45.06 3.93
C LEU A 801 19.88 -46.01 4.19
N GLY A 802 19.93 -46.83 5.23
CA GLY A 802 18.85 -47.75 5.58
C GLY A 802 17.57 -47.04 6.07
N GLY A 803 16.40 -47.51 5.65
CA GLY A 803 15.11 -47.15 6.26
C GLY A 803 14.53 -45.78 5.87
N PHE A 804 15.03 -45.15 4.80
CA PHE A 804 14.54 -43.84 4.35
C PHE A 804 13.37 -43.91 3.35
N GLY A 805 13.00 -45.11 2.87
CA GLY A 805 11.88 -45.29 1.93
C GLY A 805 12.12 -44.59 0.59
N ILE A 806 13.35 -44.71 0.08
CA ILE A 806 13.85 -43.95 -1.07
C ILE A 806 13.14 -44.37 -2.37
N GLY A 807 12.72 -45.64 -2.50
CA GLY A 807 11.98 -46.20 -3.63
C GLY A 807 12.79 -46.35 -4.92
N ARG A 808 13.39 -45.26 -5.41
CA ARG A 808 14.27 -45.22 -6.58
C ARG A 808 15.56 -44.50 -6.25
N LEU A 809 16.69 -45.06 -6.66
CA LEU A 809 18.01 -44.49 -6.39
C LEU A 809 18.61 -43.88 -7.67
N GLU A 810 19.07 -42.63 -7.60
CA GLU A 810 19.78 -41.96 -8.69
C GLU A 810 21.27 -41.74 -8.36
N PRO A 811 22.17 -41.87 -9.35
CA PRO A 811 23.60 -41.63 -9.14
C PRO A 811 23.93 -40.23 -8.62
N SER A 812 23.19 -39.22 -9.08
CA SER A 812 23.35 -37.81 -8.70
C SER A 812 23.20 -37.56 -7.19
N TRP A 813 22.50 -38.45 -6.47
CA TRP A 813 22.29 -38.32 -5.03
C TRP A 813 23.45 -38.88 -4.22
N LEU A 814 24.11 -39.91 -4.75
CA LEU A 814 25.21 -40.61 -4.09
C LEU A 814 26.57 -39.97 -4.37
N ILE A 815 26.82 -39.49 -5.60
CA ILE A 815 28.12 -38.91 -5.99
C ILE A 815 28.63 -37.85 -4.99
N PRO A 816 27.81 -36.88 -4.53
CA PRO A 816 28.27 -35.84 -3.60
C PRO A 816 28.54 -36.33 -2.16
N LEU A 817 28.17 -37.57 -1.82
CA LEU A 817 28.43 -38.20 -0.53
C LEU A 817 29.85 -38.77 -0.46
N PHE A 818 30.45 -39.08 -1.62
CA PHE A 818 31.82 -39.53 -1.69
C PHE A 818 32.77 -38.32 -1.59
N PRO A 819 33.84 -38.40 -0.78
CA PRO A 819 34.74 -37.29 -0.57
C PRO A 819 35.62 -37.04 -1.81
N ASP A 820 35.14 -36.23 -2.75
CA ASP A 820 35.97 -35.67 -3.84
C ASP A 820 36.56 -34.31 -3.44
N LYS A 821 37.86 -34.12 -3.69
CA LYS A 821 38.59 -32.87 -3.43
C LYS A 821 37.91 -31.71 -4.15
N LEU A 822 37.28 -30.80 -3.39
CA LEU A 822 37.21 -29.36 -3.66
C LEU A 822 36.60 -28.63 -2.45
N THR A 823 37.47 -28.02 -1.65
CA THR A 823 37.12 -26.94 -0.73
C THR A 823 36.43 -25.79 -1.47
N PRO A 824 35.28 -25.27 -1.02
CA PRO A 824 34.91 -23.90 -1.37
C PRO A 824 35.58 -22.94 -0.38
N PRO A 825 36.09 -21.79 -0.84
CA PRO A 825 36.63 -20.76 0.04
C PRO A 825 35.47 -20.10 0.79
N ARG A 826 35.56 -19.95 2.12
CA ARG A 826 34.66 -19.07 2.88
C ARG A 826 34.84 -17.63 2.40
N LYS A 827 34.05 -17.21 1.42
CA LYS A 827 33.88 -15.79 1.08
C LYS A 827 33.13 -15.13 2.23
N GLN A 828 33.60 -13.96 2.68
CA GLN A 828 32.84 -13.12 3.61
C GLN A 828 31.48 -12.80 2.98
N ASN A 829 30.42 -13.42 3.47
CA ASN A 829 29.08 -13.23 2.95
C ASN A 829 28.45 -11.96 3.55
N ALA A 830 27.61 -11.27 2.77
CA ALA A 830 26.93 -10.05 3.19
C ALA A 830 26.13 -10.20 4.51
N GLY A 831 25.55 -11.39 4.77
CA GLY A 831 24.80 -11.67 6.00
C GLY A 831 25.69 -11.62 7.25
N SER A 832 26.91 -12.16 7.17
CA SER A 832 27.90 -12.11 8.25
C SER A 832 28.39 -10.69 8.56
N ALA A 833 28.50 -9.83 7.55
CA ALA A 833 28.87 -8.43 7.73
C ALA A 833 27.74 -7.64 8.43
N LEU A 834 26.49 -7.85 8.00
CA LEU A 834 25.31 -7.23 8.63
C LEU A 834 25.15 -7.67 10.10
N ALA A 835 25.29 -8.96 10.40
CA ALA A 835 25.21 -9.48 11.76
C ALA A 835 26.25 -8.82 12.68
N ARG A 836 27.50 -8.68 12.21
CA ARG A 836 28.57 -7.98 12.96
C ARG A 836 28.23 -6.52 13.25
N MET A 837 27.66 -5.81 12.27
CA MET A 837 27.22 -4.41 12.48
C MET A 837 26.12 -4.32 13.54
N VAL A 838 25.12 -5.19 13.48
CA VAL A 838 23.99 -5.22 14.43
C VAL A 838 24.46 -5.57 15.84
N LEU A 839 25.32 -6.58 15.99
CA LEU A 839 25.92 -6.98 17.28
C LEU A 839 26.73 -5.84 17.90
N LYS A 840 27.47 -5.06 17.10
CA LYS A 840 28.21 -3.88 17.58
C LYS A 840 27.29 -2.84 18.24
N TYR A 841 26.08 -2.64 17.71
CA TYR A 841 25.10 -1.74 18.32
C TYR A 841 24.44 -2.33 19.56
N GLN A 842 24.15 -3.64 19.59
CA GLN A 842 23.63 -4.31 20.79
C GLN A 842 24.63 -4.23 21.96
N MET A 843 25.93 -4.41 21.70
CA MET A 843 26.96 -4.32 22.74
C MET A 843 27.18 -2.88 23.25
N LYS A 844 27.00 -1.86 22.40
CA LYS A 844 27.17 -0.46 22.80
C LYS A 844 26.02 0.04 23.68
N ASN A 845 24.78 -0.38 23.43
CA ASN A 845 23.63 -0.07 24.31
C ASN A 845 23.81 -0.60 25.74
N ILE A 846 24.44 -1.78 25.90
CA ILE A 846 24.73 -2.38 27.23
C ILE A 846 25.76 -1.54 28.02
N SER A 847 26.61 -0.77 27.33
CA SER A 847 27.61 0.10 27.97
C SER A 847 27.05 1.46 28.41
N GLU A 848 26.08 2.03 27.68
CA GLU A 848 25.42 3.30 28.04
C GLU A 848 24.42 3.11 29.20
N ASP A 849 23.71 1.98 29.26
CA ASP A 849 22.75 1.66 30.34
C ASP A 849 23.43 1.45 31.72
N ARG A 850 24.76 1.29 31.77
CA ARG A 850 25.52 1.23 33.04
C ARG A 850 25.97 2.59 33.58
N SER A 851 25.75 3.68 32.83
CA SER A 851 26.16 5.04 33.24
C SER A 851 24.99 6.00 33.59
N GLY A 852 23.75 5.51 33.60
CA GLY A 852 22.56 6.35 33.81
C GLY A 852 21.98 6.33 35.22
N THR A 853 22.73 6.75 36.25
CA THR A 853 22.13 7.17 37.52
C THR A 853 22.59 8.57 37.93
N CYS A 854 21.59 9.45 38.08
CA CYS A 854 21.57 10.77 38.71
C CYS A 854 21.78 12.04 37.86
N SER A 855 20.68 12.82 37.86
CA SER A 855 20.52 14.29 37.93
C SER A 855 20.78 15.19 36.70
N ASP A 856 19.69 15.91 36.40
CA ASP A 856 19.55 17.27 35.87
C ASP A 856 19.51 17.51 34.35
N LEU A 857 18.26 17.77 33.94
CA LEU A 857 17.83 18.47 32.75
C LEU A 857 18.45 19.87 32.71
N ASN A 858 19.36 20.08 31.76
CA ASN A 858 19.61 21.38 31.15
C ASN A 858 19.96 21.13 29.68
N PHE A 859 18.98 21.37 28.79
CA PHE A 859 19.26 21.54 27.37
C PHE A 859 19.88 22.92 27.18
N SER A 860 21.20 22.97 27.01
CA SER A 860 21.85 24.11 26.36
C SER A 860 21.76 23.91 24.84
N GLU A 861 21.05 24.83 24.17
CA GLU A 861 21.25 25.16 22.76
C GLU A 861 22.73 25.57 22.57
N ASP A 862 23.56 24.68 22.03
CA ASP A 862 24.70 25.03 21.16
C ASP A 862 25.44 23.75 20.73
N GLY A 863 25.56 23.54 19.42
CA GLY A 863 26.37 22.45 18.87
C GLY A 863 25.76 21.66 17.72
N MET A 864 25.05 22.31 16.79
CA MET A 864 24.97 21.84 15.40
C MET A 864 26.32 22.12 14.73
N ASP A 865 27.35 21.35 15.11
CA ASP A 865 28.59 21.14 14.34
C ASP A 865 29.60 20.38 15.22
N LYS A 866 29.52 19.04 15.19
CA LYS A 866 30.71 18.19 15.33
C LYS A 866 30.52 16.92 14.51
N ASN A 867 31.08 16.97 13.29
CA ASN A 867 31.63 15.79 12.62
C ASN A 867 32.42 14.97 13.63
N TYR A 868 31.90 13.80 14.01
CA TYR A 868 32.74 12.72 14.48
C TYR A 868 32.99 11.82 13.28
N ASP A 869 34.16 12.03 12.66
CA ASP A 869 34.79 11.06 11.78
C ASP A 869 34.83 9.71 12.49
N TRP A 870 34.02 8.77 12.01
CA TRP A 870 34.24 7.35 12.28
C TRP A 870 34.94 6.80 11.05
N ASP A 871 36.25 6.98 11.02
CA ASP A 871 37.13 6.26 10.11
C ASP A 871 36.95 4.75 10.32
N PHE A 872 36.73 4.08 9.20
CA PHE A 872 36.57 2.64 9.13
C PHE A 872 37.95 2.00 9.27
N ILE A 873 38.44 1.87 10.51
CA ILE A 873 39.64 1.07 10.80
C ILE A 873 39.19 -0.34 11.17
N SER A 874 39.65 -1.30 10.38
CA SER A 874 39.59 -2.73 10.63
C SER A 874 40.39 -3.03 11.89
N ASP A 875 39.71 -3.15 13.03
CA ASP A 875 40.35 -3.55 14.28
C ASP A 875 40.42 -5.10 14.36
N PRO A 876 41.59 -5.74 14.57
CA PRO A 876 41.73 -7.21 14.56
C PRO A 876 41.11 -7.92 15.77
N LEU A 877 40.53 -7.18 16.72
CA LEU A 877 40.10 -7.68 18.03
C LEU A 877 38.66 -8.23 18.08
N VAL A 878 37.95 -8.30 16.93
CA VAL A 878 36.59 -8.87 16.84
C VAL A 878 36.57 -10.27 16.23
N ASP A 879 37.72 -10.81 15.80
CA ASP A 879 37.84 -12.18 15.29
C ASP A 879 37.63 -13.27 16.37
N THR A 880 37.41 -12.88 17.64
CA THR A 880 37.12 -13.79 18.75
C THR A 880 35.63 -13.96 19.08
N VAL A 881 34.70 -13.30 18.38
CA VAL A 881 33.26 -13.40 18.69
C VAL A 881 32.59 -14.64 18.07
N PHE A 882 33.20 -15.26 17.07
CA PHE A 882 32.73 -16.53 16.49
C PHE A 882 33.82 -17.60 16.60
N PRO A 883 33.86 -18.40 17.68
CA PRO A 883 34.77 -19.53 17.79
C PRO A 883 34.45 -20.58 16.71
N SER A 884 35.50 -21.10 16.07
CA SER A 884 35.46 -22.34 15.30
C SER A 884 35.03 -23.49 16.21
N SER A 885 33.83 -24.02 15.99
CA SER A 885 33.35 -25.25 16.62
C SER A 885 33.63 -26.42 15.69
N ASP A 886 34.80 -27.02 15.83
CA ASP A 886 34.96 -28.47 15.65
C ASP A 886 34.91 -29.09 17.07
N ASP A 887 34.35 -30.30 17.17
CA ASP A 887 34.08 -31.12 18.36
C ASP A 887 32.66 -31.00 18.96
N ILE A 888 31.76 -31.87 18.47
CA ILE A 888 30.66 -32.43 19.28
C ILE A 888 30.58 -33.92 18.97
N ASP A 889 30.95 -34.72 19.97
CA ASP A 889 30.39 -36.06 20.18
C ASP A 889 29.54 -36.06 21.45
N SER A 890 28.45 -36.82 21.36
CA SER A 890 27.71 -37.51 22.43
C SER A 890 26.56 -36.79 23.16
N GLU A 891 25.36 -37.12 22.65
CA GLU A 891 24.14 -37.62 23.34
C GLU A 891 23.75 -37.15 24.76
N GLY A 892 22.52 -36.61 24.83
CA GLY A 892 21.46 -37.22 25.63
C GLY A 892 21.28 -36.79 27.09
N SER A 893 20.49 -35.75 27.34
CA SER A 893 19.60 -35.72 28.53
C SER A 893 18.42 -34.75 28.32
N GLU A 894 17.21 -35.30 28.34
CA GLU A 894 15.98 -34.56 28.52
C GLU A 894 15.88 -33.98 29.95
N GLY A 895 15.32 -32.77 30.05
CA GLY A 895 14.31 -32.46 31.06
C GLY A 895 14.76 -31.86 32.40
N SER A 896 14.81 -30.53 32.46
CA SER A 896 13.91 -29.68 33.29
C SER A 896 14.61 -28.53 34.03
N LEU A 897 14.72 -27.38 33.36
CA LEU A 897 14.91 -26.09 34.02
C LEU A 897 13.56 -25.37 34.14
N PHE A 898 12.93 -25.48 35.31
CA PHE A 898 11.89 -24.55 35.73
C PHE A 898 12.52 -23.17 36.00
N ARG A 899 12.41 -22.24 35.04
CA ARG A 899 12.42 -20.80 35.34
C ARG A 899 11.03 -20.42 35.84
N LYS A 900 10.85 -20.35 37.16
CA LYS A 900 9.73 -19.60 37.73
C LYS A 900 10.11 -18.13 37.88
N LYS A 901 9.49 -17.34 37.01
CA LYS A 901 8.90 -16.00 37.25
C LYS A 901 9.15 -15.41 38.64
N LYS A 902 9.65 -14.17 38.68
CA LYS A 902 9.11 -13.16 39.58
C LYS A 902 8.81 -11.89 38.78
N SER A 903 7.51 -11.62 38.70
CA SER A 903 6.92 -10.34 38.35
C SER A 903 6.95 -9.40 39.55
N ASN A 904 6.78 -8.12 39.23
CA ASN A 904 6.84 -6.92 40.04
C ASN A 904 6.10 -6.94 41.39
N SER A 905 6.66 -6.08 42.25
CA SER A 905 6.17 -5.46 43.49
C SER A 905 4.67 -5.17 43.59
N ILE A 906 4.13 -5.26 44.82
CA ILE A 906 3.04 -4.38 45.30
C ILE A 906 3.25 -4.03 46.79
N ALA A 907 3.22 -2.71 47.06
CA ALA A 907 2.76 -1.94 48.24
C ALA A 907 3.37 -2.21 49.64
N VAL A 908 4.01 -1.24 50.31
CA VAL A 908 3.55 -0.01 51.04
C VAL A 908 3.60 -0.23 52.56
N ALA A 909 4.11 0.79 53.25
CA ALA A 909 4.01 1.13 54.68
C ALA A 909 5.15 0.72 55.63
N ASP A 910 5.77 1.79 56.15
CA ASP A 910 6.13 2.08 57.55
C ASP A 910 7.27 1.29 58.21
N LEU A 911 8.41 1.95 58.43
CA LEU A 911 8.73 2.71 59.66
C LEU A 911 8.83 1.82 60.90
N HIS A 912 10.04 1.37 61.24
CA HIS A 912 10.81 1.94 62.36
C HIS A 912 11.97 1.02 62.79
N CYS A 913 13.11 1.66 62.98
CA CYS A 913 14.06 1.55 64.07
C CYS A 913 14.37 0.19 64.74
N ARG A 914 15.70 0.00 64.81
CA ARG A 914 16.52 -0.29 66.01
C ARG A 914 16.92 -1.72 66.33
N GLU A 915 18.26 -1.85 66.33
CA GLU A 915 19.12 -2.50 67.33
C GLU A 915 19.19 -4.04 67.40
N LEU A 916 20.40 -4.50 67.06
CA LEU A 916 21.31 -5.31 67.88
C LEU A 916 20.71 -6.45 68.73
N ALA A 917 21.12 -7.68 68.43
CA ALA A 917 22.13 -8.42 69.21
C ALA A 917 21.99 -9.95 69.11
N PHE A 918 23.14 -10.60 68.91
CA PHE A 918 23.62 -11.81 69.59
C PHE A 918 22.86 -13.16 69.57
N GLN A 919 23.64 -14.16 69.11
CA GLN A 919 23.93 -15.46 69.74
C GLN A 919 22.93 -16.64 69.64
N ARG A 920 23.55 -17.75 69.18
CA ARG A 920 23.53 -19.12 69.72
C ARG A 920 22.18 -19.78 70.00
N GLY A 921 22.06 -20.99 69.44
CA GLY A 921 21.37 -22.08 70.14
C GLY A 921 20.67 -23.04 69.20
N SER A 922 21.36 -24.14 68.88
CA SER A 922 20.75 -25.48 68.76
C SER A 922 19.71 -25.72 69.88
N PRO A 923 18.74 -26.66 69.79
CA PRO A 923 18.97 -28.00 69.26
C PRO A 923 17.73 -28.77 68.68
N THR A 924 18.00 -30.04 68.36
CA THR A 924 17.11 -31.23 68.42
C THR A 924 15.96 -31.41 67.41
N LEU A 925 16.20 -32.29 66.41
CA LEU A 925 15.64 -33.65 66.24
C LEU A 925 14.27 -33.99 66.88
N PRO A 926 13.56 -35.07 66.45
CA PRO A 926 13.58 -35.84 65.19
C PRO A 926 12.16 -36.24 64.70
N ARG A 927 12.07 -37.05 63.63
CA ARG A 927 11.44 -38.39 63.58
C ARG A 927 11.06 -38.76 62.13
N HIS A 928 11.82 -39.70 61.56
CA HIS A 928 11.40 -41.08 61.20
C HIS A 928 10.68 -41.13 59.84
N SER A 929 10.92 -42.05 58.91
CA SER A 929 11.57 -43.38 58.85
C SER A 929 11.43 -43.82 57.36
N TYR A 930 12.29 -44.59 56.69
CA TYR A 930 12.99 -45.82 57.05
C TYR A 930 14.28 -45.98 56.23
N SER A 931 15.22 -46.72 56.83
CA SER A 931 16.45 -47.36 56.32
C SER A 931 16.29 -48.08 54.96
N VAL A 932 17.33 -48.33 54.15
CA VAL A 932 18.52 -49.16 54.41
C VAL A 932 19.70 -48.72 53.50
N GLY A 933 20.93 -48.63 54.05
CA GLY A 933 22.20 -48.30 53.35
C GLY A 933 22.94 -49.55 52.82
N PRO A 934 24.30 -49.61 52.79
CA PRO A 934 25.34 -48.56 52.86
C PRO A 934 26.55 -48.78 51.90
N GLY A 935 27.60 -47.92 52.02
CA GLY A 935 29.01 -48.17 51.61
C GLY A 935 29.44 -47.39 50.36
N SER A 936 30.07 -46.22 50.43
CA SER A 936 31.45 -45.91 50.85
C SER A 936 32.50 -46.91 50.36
N ASP A 937 33.48 -46.44 49.59
CA ASP A 937 34.86 -46.39 50.09
C ASP A 937 35.83 -45.69 49.10
N TYR A 938 36.54 -44.71 49.67
CA TYR A 938 37.96 -44.37 49.48
C TYR A 938 38.50 -43.92 48.10
N GLU A 939 38.73 -42.61 48.02
CA GLU A 939 40.00 -42.02 47.57
C GLU A 939 41.18 -42.67 48.33
N PRO A 940 42.43 -42.72 47.81
CA PRO A 940 43.28 -41.56 48.05
C PRO A 940 44.44 -41.31 47.05
N LEU A 941 44.71 -40.00 46.87
CA LEU A 941 46.01 -39.34 47.07
C LEU A 941 47.19 -39.43 46.08
N VAL A 942 47.79 -38.22 45.96
CA VAL A 942 49.23 -37.86 45.89
C VAL A 942 49.79 -37.61 44.48
N LYS A 943 49.92 -36.33 44.08
CA LYS A 943 51.04 -35.39 44.37
C LYS A 943 52.29 -35.81 43.60
N GLN A 944 52.87 -35.04 42.68
CA GLN A 944 53.61 -33.76 42.83
C GLN A 944 54.37 -33.64 41.48
N ARG A 945 54.83 -32.51 40.91
CA ARG A 945 55.37 -31.21 41.36
C ARG A 945 55.52 -30.38 40.06
N ARG A 946 55.07 -29.11 39.99
CA ARG A 946 55.85 -27.85 40.12
C ARG A 946 56.98 -27.69 39.07
N LYS A 947 57.15 -26.60 38.32
CA LYS A 947 57.26 -25.14 38.64
C LYS A 947 57.22 -24.38 37.29
N LEU A 948 56.41 -23.35 37.05
CA LEU A 948 56.55 -21.91 37.39
C LEU A 948 57.77 -21.15 36.82
N LEU A 949 57.45 -20.28 35.84
CA LEU A 949 57.76 -18.83 35.69
C LEU A 949 59.13 -18.32 35.21
N LEU A 950 59.00 -17.12 34.57
CA LEU A 950 59.96 -16.04 34.26
C LEU A 950 60.42 -16.02 32.78
N SER A 951 60.01 -15.08 31.91
CA SER A 951 60.11 -13.61 31.84
C SER A 951 61.42 -13.10 31.22
N ASP A 952 61.21 -12.20 30.24
CA ASP A 952 62.08 -11.12 29.77
C ASP A 952 63.12 -11.30 28.64
N GLU A 953 63.12 -10.24 27.81
CA GLU A 953 64.13 -9.70 26.90
C GLU A 953 64.12 -10.10 25.40
N HIS A 954 63.60 -9.17 24.59
CA HIS A 954 64.05 -8.84 23.22
C HIS A 954 65.47 -8.21 23.25
N PRO A 955 66.18 -7.85 22.13
CA PRO A 955 65.77 -7.75 20.71
C PRO A 955 66.82 -8.11 19.61
N ARG A 956 66.31 -8.14 18.35
CA ARG A 956 66.91 -7.68 17.06
C ARG A 956 68.17 -8.33 16.44
N ILE A 957 68.05 -8.59 15.13
CA ILE A 957 68.96 -8.33 13.97
C ILE A 957 68.66 -9.44 12.94
N SER A 958 67.74 -9.26 12.00
CA SER A 958 67.78 -8.49 10.74
C SER A 958 68.38 -9.24 9.53
N LYS A 959 67.51 -9.37 8.52
CA LYS A 959 67.73 -9.25 7.07
C LYS A 959 68.17 -10.47 6.24
N SER A 960 67.29 -10.77 5.26
CA SER A 960 67.59 -10.88 3.82
C SER A 960 68.40 -12.12 3.39
N SER A 961 68.12 -12.90 2.36
CA SER A 961 67.28 -12.74 1.18
C SER A 961 67.52 -13.97 0.28
N LEU A 962 66.43 -14.42 -0.35
CA LEU A 962 66.34 -14.79 -1.76
C LEU A 962 66.73 -16.20 -2.29
N TYR A 963 65.77 -16.69 -3.08
CA TYR A 963 65.84 -17.61 -4.22
C TYR A 963 66.31 -19.05 -4.00
N LEU A 964 65.38 -20.00 -4.10
CA LEU A 964 65.20 -20.88 -5.27
C LEU A 964 64.44 -22.14 -4.83
N ARG A 965 63.24 -22.35 -5.40
CA ARG A 965 62.75 -23.72 -5.60
C ARG A 965 63.65 -24.39 -6.64
N PRO A 966 63.90 -25.69 -6.48
CA PRO A 966 63.37 -26.60 -7.50
C PRO A 966 62.45 -27.64 -6.88
N SER A 967 61.32 -27.81 -7.56
CA SER A 967 60.58 -29.07 -7.64
C SER A 967 61.53 -30.23 -7.89
N ASP A 968 61.48 -31.25 -7.04
CA ASP A 968 60.96 -32.58 -7.40
C ASP A 968 61.12 -33.55 -6.22
N SER A 969 60.21 -34.52 -6.16
CA SER A 969 60.28 -35.72 -5.31
C SER A 969 59.86 -35.57 -3.84
N LEU A 970 58.63 -35.12 -3.60
CA LEU A 970 57.80 -35.57 -2.46
C LEU A 970 56.46 -36.17 -2.92
N SER A 971 56.48 -36.81 -4.09
CA SER A 971 55.36 -37.59 -4.66
C SER A 971 55.32 -39.04 -4.17
N SER A 972 55.82 -39.32 -2.96
CA SER A 972 55.82 -40.67 -2.38
C SER A 972 55.22 -40.76 -0.98
N LEU A 973 54.57 -39.71 -0.48
CA LEU A 973 53.90 -39.72 0.85
C LEU A 973 52.56 -38.95 0.87
N ILE A 974 51.78 -38.96 -0.22
CA ILE A 974 50.41 -38.41 -0.22
C ILE A 974 49.44 -39.46 -0.78
N SER A 975 48.36 -39.70 -0.03
CA SER A 975 47.13 -40.46 -0.32
C SER A 975 47.04 -41.91 0.14
N GLU A 976 46.98 -42.13 1.46
CA GLU A 976 45.98 -43.08 1.97
C GLU A 976 44.61 -42.43 1.71
N LYS A 977 43.88 -42.94 0.70
CA LYS A 977 42.52 -42.48 0.40
C LYS A 977 41.58 -43.03 1.47
N GLU A 978 40.89 -42.18 2.23
CA GLU A 978 39.75 -42.57 3.06
C GLU A 978 38.58 -42.97 2.14
N CYS A 979 38.60 -44.22 1.69
CA CYS A 979 37.51 -44.79 0.90
C CYS A 979 36.42 -45.36 1.82
N ILE A 980 35.16 -45.15 1.46
CA ILE A 980 34.02 -45.73 2.16
C ILE A 980 34.05 -47.26 2.02
N LYS A 981 33.98 -47.97 3.15
CA LYS A 981 34.09 -49.43 3.23
C LYS A 981 32.76 -50.14 3.38
N SER A 982 31.74 -49.45 3.90
CA SER A 982 30.41 -50.02 4.14
C SER A 982 29.31 -49.14 3.56
N LEU A 983 28.37 -49.76 2.86
CA LEU A 983 27.20 -49.11 2.28
C LEU A 983 25.94 -49.88 2.69
N ASP A 984 25.09 -49.23 3.46
CA ASP A 984 23.79 -49.74 3.86
C ASP A 984 22.68 -49.06 3.05
N LEU A 985 21.96 -49.85 2.26
CA LEU A 985 20.80 -49.46 1.46
C LEU A 985 19.55 -50.27 1.84
N SER A 986 19.52 -50.82 3.05
CA SER A 986 18.42 -51.65 3.52
C SER A 986 17.09 -50.91 3.68
N SER A 987 15.97 -51.64 3.63
CA SER A 987 14.65 -51.11 4.01
C SER A 987 14.24 -49.84 3.23
N ASN A 988 14.55 -49.77 1.94
CA ASN A 988 14.32 -48.60 1.08
C ASN A 988 13.27 -48.83 0.00
N GLU A 989 12.59 -49.98 0.00
CA GLU A 989 11.59 -50.36 -1.01
C GLU A 989 12.16 -50.37 -2.45
N LEU A 990 13.46 -50.62 -2.60
CA LEU A 990 14.12 -50.60 -3.90
C LEU A 990 13.66 -51.76 -4.79
N GLU A 991 13.19 -51.46 -5.99
CA GLU A 991 12.81 -52.47 -7.00
C GLU A 991 13.99 -52.91 -7.86
N ASN A 992 14.91 -51.99 -8.19
CA ASN A 992 16.14 -52.25 -8.93
C ASN A 992 17.28 -51.30 -8.49
N ILE A 993 18.51 -51.67 -8.85
CA ILE A 993 19.73 -50.88 -8.58
C ILE A 993 20.58 -50.68 -9.85
N ASP A 994 19.99 -50.85 -11.04
CA ASP A 994 20.66 -50.74 -12.35
C ASP A 994 21.29 -49.35 -12.57
N ALA A 995 20.67 -48.29 -12.04
CA ALA A 995 21.16 -46.93 -12.20
C ALA A 995 22.55 -46.73 -11.58
N ILE A 996 22.90 -47.49 -10.53
CA ILE A 996 24.21 -47.42 -9.88
C ILE A 996 25.30 -48.04 -10.76
N SER A 997 24.98 -49.10 -11.53
CA SER A 997 25.96 -49.82 -12.34
C SER A 997 26.36 -49.07 -13.63
N GLN A 998 25.49 -48.19 -14.13
CA GLN A 998 25.70 -47.49 -15.41
C GLN A 998 26.57 -46.22 -15.31
N ASN A 999 26.94 -45.75 -14.12
CA ASN A 999 27.69 -44.50 -13.93
C ASN A 999 29.18 -44.74 -13.64
N SER A 1000 30.05 -44.36 -14.57
CA SER A 1000 31.51 -44.55 -14.47
C SER A 1000 32.17 -43.78 -13.31
N SER A 1001 31.55 -42.71 -12.81
CA SER A 1001 32.11 -41.94 -11.68
C SER A 1001 31.91 -42.64 -10.32
N LEU A 1002 30.74 -43.25 -10.11
CA LEU A 1002 30.43 -43.99 -8.88
C LEU A 1002 31.16 -45.33 -8.80
N THR A 1003 31.33 -46.01 -9.92
CA THR A 1003 31.99 -47.33 -9.97
C THR A 1003 33.42 -47.29 -9.42
N SER A 1004 34.17 -46.21 -9.67
CA SER A 1004 35.52 -46.01 -9.11
C SER A 1004 35.55 -45.94 -7.58
N HIS A 1005 34.46 -45.48 -6.95
CA HIS A 1005 34.34 -45.39 -5.49
C HIS A 1005 33.86 -46.72 -4.87
N LEU A 1006 33.09 -47.51 -5.60
CA LEU A 1006 32.57 -48.81 -5.16
C LEU A 1006 33.60 -49.94 -5.22
N GLU A 1007 34.73 -49.77 -5.93
CA GLU A 1007 35.77 -50.81 -6.02
C GLU A 1007 36.36 -51.20 -4.66
N HIS A 1008 36.34 -50.27 -3.69
CA HIS A 1008 36.93 -50.41 -2.36
C HIS A 1008 35.91 -50.81 -1.27
N LEU A 1009 34.68 -51.16 -1.67
CA LEU A 1009 33.62 -51.52 -0.72
C LEU A 1009 33.83 -52.93 -0.15
N ASP A 1010 33.83 -53.05 1.19
CA ASP A 1010 34.00 -54.31 1.91
C ASP A 1010 32.64 -54.95 2.27
N LYS A 1011 31.63 -54.12 2.56
CA LYS A 1011 30.31 -54.53 3.07
C LYS A 1011 29.16 -53.83 2.33
N LEU A 1012 28.20 -54.61 1.86
CA LEU A 1012 27.00 -54.12 1.17
C LEU A 1012 25.73 -54.77 1.75
N GLU A 1013 24.85 -53.94 2.30
CA GLU A 1013 23.57 -54.36 2.88
C GLU A 1013 22.41 -53.87 2.00
N LEU A 1014 21.66 -54.82 1.45
CA LEU A 1014 20.54 -54.59 0.52
C LEU A 1014 19.26 -55.30 0.98
N HIS A 1015 19.21 -55.69 2.25
CA HIS A 1015 18.11 -56.47 2.79
C HIS A 1015 16.81 -55.67 2.96
N GLN A 1016 15.68 -56.37 3.06
CA GLN A 1016 14.34 -55.75 3.20
C GLN A 1016 13.98 -54.76 2.08
N ASN A 1017 14.34 -55.09 0.85
CA ASN A 1017 13.96 -54.35 -0.35
C ASN A 1017 12.99 -55.18 -1.22
N ALA A 1018 12.67 -54.69 -2.42
CA ALA A 1018 11.83 -55.38 -3.40
C ALA A 1018 12.65 -55.91 -4.59
N LEU A 1019 13.95 -56.16 -4.40
CA LEU A 1019 14.87 -56.53 -5.48
C LEU A 1019 14.53 -57.91 -6.05
N THR A 1020 14.53 -58.00 -7.38
CA THR A 1020 14.33 -59.27 -8.10
C THR A 1020 15.63 -59.83 -8.67
N ASN A 1021 16.62 -58.97 -8.89
CA ASN A 1021 17.94 -59.30 -9.43
C ASN A 1021 19.00 -58.30 -8.92
N ILE A 1022 20.27 -58.65 -9.13
CA ILE A 1022 21.42 -57.74 -8.98
C ILE A 1022 22.05 -57.58 -10.37
N PRO A 1023 22.49 -56.37 -10.77
CA PRO A 1023 23.16 -56.21 -12.06
C PRO A 1023 24.50 -56.96 -12.06
N GLU A 1024 24.75 -57.79 -13.07
CA GLU A 1024 26.01 -58.53 -13.20
C GLU A 1024 27.21 -57.55 -13.28
N GLN A 1025 27.05 -56.42 -13.98
CA GLN A 1025 28.09 -55.38 -14.07
C GLN A 1025 28.45 -54.76 -12.73
N LEU A 1026 27.52 -54.70 -11.76
CA LEU A 1026 27.82 -54.21 -10.42
C LEU A 1026 28.76 -55.16 -9.69
N CYS A 1027 28.56 -56.47 -9.88
CA CYS A 1027 29.38 -57.51 -9.27
C CYS A 1027 30.83 -57.51 -9.82
N GLU A 1028 31.01 -57.14 -11.09
CA GLU A 1028 32.34 -56.97 -11.71
C GLU A 1028 33.13 -55.80 -11.09
N ASN A 1029 32.44 -54.75 -10.63
CA ASN A 1029 33.05 -53.56 -10.06
C ASN A 1029 33.38 -53.72 -8.56
N LEU A 1030 32.65 -54.57 -7.83
CA LEU A 1030 32.81 -54.79 -6.38
C LEU A 1030 33.98 -55.74 -6.06
N LYS A 1031 35.20 -55.29 -6.34
CA LYS A 1031 36.43 -56.11 -6.27
C LYS A 1031 36.83 -56.52 -4.84
N CYS A 1032 36.49 -55.72 -3.83
CA CYS A 1032 36.87 -55.95 -2.42
C CYS A 1032 35.76 -56.53 -1.54
N LEU A 1033 34.55 -56.75 -2.08
CA LEU A 1033 33.39 -57.07 -1.25
C LEU A 1033 33.51 -58.43 -0.58
N THR A 1034 33.37 -58.44 0.76
CA THR A 1034 33.47 -59.64 1.60
C THR A 1034 32.13 -60.05 2.21
N TYR A 1035 31.21 -59.10 2.41
CA TYR A 1035 29.91 -59.30 3.02
C TYR A 1035 28.80 -58.74 2.12
N LEU A 1036 27.87 -59.60 1.72
CA LEU A 1036 26.69 -59.23 0.95
C LEU A 1036 25.42 -59.78 1.61
N ASP A 1037 24.51 -58.88 1.94
CA ASP A 1037 23.22 -59.22 2.53
C ASP A 1037 22.05 -58.84 1.62
N LEU A 1038 21.32 -59.86 1.19
CA LEU A 1038 20.16 -59.80 0.28
C LEU A 1038 18.91 -60.39 0.93
N HIS A 1039 18.89 -60.54 2.26
CA HIS A 1039 17.77 -61.20 2.91
C HIS A 1039 16.46 -60.42 2.71
N SER A 1040 15.32 -61.13 2.68
CA SER A 1040 13.99 -60.50 2.57
C SER A 1040 13.85 -59.58 1.34
N ASN A 1041 14.14 -60.14 0.16
CA ASN A 1041 13.91 -59.54 -1.14
C ASN A 1041 12.91 -60.40 -1.95
N ARG A 1042 12.87 -60.27 -3.28
CA ARG A 1042 11.97 -61.00 -4.18
C ARG A 1042 12.73 -61.86 -5.20
N PHE A 1043 13.87 -62.41 -4.83
CA PHE A 1043 14.65 -63.28 -5.72
C PHE A 1043 13.93 -64.61 -5.95
N THR A 1044 13.60 -64.94 -7.19
CA THR A 1044 12.99 -66.22 -7.59
C THR A 1044 14.03 -67.27 -8.01
N SER A 1045 15.25 -66.83 -8.34
CA SER A 1045 16.37 -67.68 -8.74
C SER A 1045 17.65 -67.21 -8.06
N PHE A 1046 18.59 -68.14 -7.84
CA PHE A 1046 19.87 -67.79 -7.25
C PHE A 1046 20.79 -67.14 -8.30
N PRO A 1047 21.32 -65.94 -8.06
CA PRO A 1047 22.24 -65.27 -8.97
C PRO A 1047 23.64 -65.91 -8.93
N THR A 1048 23.89 -66.86 -9.84
CA THR A 1048 25.14 -67.66 -9.88
C THR A 1048 26.40 -66.82 -10.09
N TYR A 1049 26.29 -65.64 -10.72
CA TYR A 1049 27.40 -64.70 -10.89
C TYR A 1049 27.93 -64.13 -9.56
N LEU A 1050 27.16 -64.12 -8.46
CA LEU A 1050 27.66 -63.71 -7.14
C LEU A 1050 28.80 -64.63 -6.65
N LEU A 1051 28.78 -65.88 -7.08
CA LEU A 1051 29.82 -66.85 -6.74
C LEU A 1051 31.09 -66.70 -7.59
N LYS A 1052 31.08 -65.82 -8.61
CA LYS A 1052 32.29 -65.45 -9.38
C LYS A 1052 33.09 -64.32 -8.71
N MET A 1053 32.56 -63.70 -7.65
CA MET A 1053 33.21 -62.58 -6.98
C MET A 1053 34.49 -63.01 -6.25
N ASN A 1054 35.54 -62.19 -6.32
CA ASN A 1054 36.89 -62.57 -5.88
C ASN A 1054 37.05 -62.70 -4.36
N CYS A 1055 36.25 -61.97 -3.57
CA CYS A 1055 36.49 -61.76 -2.14
C CYS A 1055 35.31 -62.14 -1.25
N ILE A 1056 34.19 -62.62 -1.81
CA ILE A 1056 32.96 -62.84 -1.05
C ILE A 1056 33.14 -63.96 -0.02
N ALA A 1057 32.90 -63.65 1.25
CA ALA A 1057 33.06 -64.58 2.38
C ALA A 1057 31.74 -64.91 3.06
N TYR A 1058 30.84 -63.93 3.13
CA TYR A 1058 29.50 -64.06 3.70
C TYR A 1058 28.44 -63.66 2.68
N LEU A 1059 27.54 -64.58 2.37
CA LEU A 1059 26.40 -64.33 1.49
C LEU A 1059 25.10 -64.76 2.17
N ASP A 1060 24.23 -63.79 2.44
CA ASP A 1060 22.86 -64.05 2.90
C ASP A 1060 21.86 -63.73 1.79
N ILE A 1061 21.09 -64.74 1.39
CA ILE A 1061 19.98 -64.58 0.44
C ILE A 1061 18.72 -65.26 0.99
N SER A 1062 18.60 -65.31 2.32
CA SER A 1062 17.47 -65.91 3.01
C SER A 1062 16.17 -65.12 2.86
N ARG A 1063 15.02 -65.76 3.11
CA ARG A 1063 13.69 -65.13 3.00
C ARG A 1063 13.44 -64.55 1.60
N ASN A 1064 13.72 -65.34 0.59
CA ASN A 1064 13.43 -65.08 -0.82
C ASN A 1064 12.58 -66.23 -1.37
N ASP A 1065 12.34 -66.26 -2.68
CA ASP A 1065 11.54 -67.28 -3.35
C ASP A 1065 12.39 -68.22 -4.22
N ILE A 1066 13.63 -68.50 -3.82
CA ILE A 1066 14.57 -69.33 -4.60
C ILE A 1066 14.18 -70.81 -4.55
N GLY A 1067 13.95 -71.43 -5.70
CA GLY A 1067 13.58 -72.86 -5.83
C GLY A 1067 12.43 -73.05 -6.82
N PRO A 1068 11.93 -74.28 -7.06
CA PRO A 1068 12.13 -75.50 -6.27
C PRO A 1068 13.43 -76.27 -6.54
N SER A 1069 14.01 -76.15 -7.73
CA SER A 1069 15.32 -76.71 -8.08
C SER A 1069 16.38 -75.61 -8.16
N PHE A 1070 17.54 -75.87 -7.58
CA PHE A 1070 18.70 -74.98 -7.64
C PHE A 1070 19.92 -75.83 -7.96
N ALA A 1071 20.49 -75.65 -9.15
CA ALA A 1071 21.70 -76.34 -9.59
C ALA A 1071 22.82 -75.31 -9.79
N LEU A 1072 24.02 -75.66 -9.35
CA LEU A 1072 25.20 -74.83 -9.57
C LEU A 1072 25.99 -75.36 -10.78
N ASP A 1073 26.74 -74.50 -11.44
CA ASP A 1073 27.66 -74.93 -12.50
C ASP A 1073 28.88 -75.64 -11.87
N PRO A 1074 29.16 -76.91 -12.25
CA PRO A 1074 30.31 -77.66 -11.72
C PRO A 1074 31.68 -77.05 -12.07
N HIS A 1075 31.76 -76.14 -13.04
CA HIS A 1075 33.01 -75.43 -13.40
C HIS A 1075 33.28 -74.19 -12.53
N LEU A 1076 32.29 -73.74 -11.75
CA LEU A 1076 32.40 -72.55 -10.94
C LEU A 1076 33.15 -72.84 -9.63
N ARG A 1077 34.02 -71.93 -9.18
CA ARG A 1077 34.79 -72.08 -7.93
C ARG A 1077 34.76 -70.76 -7.16
N CYS A 1078 34.23 -70.80 -5.94
CA CYS A 1078 34.17 -69.70 -4.99
C CYS A 1078 34.88 -70.12 -3.69
N ALA A 1079 36.22 -70.11 -3.73
CA ALA A 1079 37.04 -70.60 -2.63
C ALA A 1079 37.01 -69.68 -1.39
N THR A 1080 36.51 -68.46 -1.50
CA THR A 1080 36.46 -67.49 -0.41
C THR A 1080 35.21 -67.61 0.46
N LEU A 1081 34.15 -68.25 -0.03
CA LEU A 1081 32.86 -68.32 0.66
C LEU A 1081 32.94 -69.21 1.90
N LYS A 1082 32.73 -68.59 3.08
CA LYS A 1082 32.73 -69.28 4.38
C LYS A 1082 31.32 -69.51 4.91
N GLN A 1083 30.38 -68.62 4.60
CA GLN A 1083 29.00 -68.72 5.07
C GLN A 1083 28.01 -68.45 3.94
N LEU A 1084 27.07 -69.38 3.80
CA LEU A 1084 25.96 -69.29 2.85
C LEU A 1084 24.64 -69.50 3.58
N ASN A 1085 23.79 -68.47 3.57
CA ASN A 1085 22.45 -68.54 4.13
C ASN A 1085 21.38 -68.55 3.03
N LEU A 1086 20.68 -69.67 2.92
CA LEU A 1086 19.59 -69.94 1.99
C LEU A 1086 18.28 -70.26 2.74
N SER A 1087 18.19 -69.91 4.01
CA SER A 1087 17.03 -70.20 4.85
C SER A 1087 15.76 -69.50 4.33
N TYR A 1088 14.59 -70.08 4.57
CA TYR A 1088 13.28 -69.54 4.19
C TYR A 1088 13.17 -69.24 2.69
N ASN A 1089 13.61 -70.18 1.86
CA ASN A 1089 13.42 -70.19 0.42
C ASN A 1089 12.49 -71.37 0.03
N GLN A 1090 12.40 -71.69 -1.26
CA GLN A 1090 11.53 -72.73 -1.79
C GLN A 1090 12.28 -74.01 -2.18
N LEU A 1091 13.50 -74.23 -1.66
CA LEU A 1091 14.38 -75.32 -2.08
C LEU A 1091 13.82 -76.71 -1.72
N MET A 1092 13.78 -77.64 -2.67
CA MET A 1092 13.39 -79.04 -2.44
C MET A 1092 14.57 -79.97 -2.15
N GLY A 1093 15.80 -79.51 -2.34
CA GLY A 1093 17.02 -80.28 -2.12
C GLY A 1093 18.22 -79.35 -1.93
N ILE A 1094 19.36 -79.94 -1.57
CA ILE A 1094 20.63 -79.22 -1.51
C ILE A 1094 21.13 -79.01 -2.94
N PRO A 1095 21.73 -77.84 -3.25
CA PRO A 1095 22.16 -77.54 -4.61
C PRO A 1095 23.20 -78.53 -5.11
N GLU A 1096 22.99 -79.07 -6.31
CA GLU A 1096 23.95 -79.96 -6.95
C GLU A 1096 25.29 -79.21 -7.14
N PHE A 1097 26.41 -79.91 -6.93
CA PHE A 1097 27.77 -79.38 -7.01
C PHE A 1097 28.16 -78.31 -5.97
N LEU A 1098 27.35 -78.03 -4.94
CA LEU A 1098 27.71 -77.08 -3.88
C LEU A 1098 29.10 -77.37 -3.26
N ALA A 1099 29.41 -78.65 -3.07
CA ALA A 1099 30.70 -79.09 -2.53
C ALA A 1099 31.88 -78.81 -3.47
N ASN A 1100 31.65 -78.80 -4.78
CA ASN A 1100 32.67 -78.42 -5.78
C ASN A 1100 32.84 -76.91 -5.85
N VAL A 1101 31.76 -76.15 -5.70
CA VAL A 1101 31.78 -74.69 -5.87
C VAL A 1101 32.32 -73.98 -4.63
N ALA A 1102 31.92 -74.39 -3.42
CA ALA A 1102 32.28 -73.73 -2.16
C ALA A 1102 33.04 -74.69 -1.22
N GLU A 1103 34.25 -75.07 -1.61
CA GLU A 1103 35.06 -76.09 -0.90
C GLU A 1103 35.40 -75.69 0.56
N ASN A 1104 35.52 -74.38 0.83
CA ASN A 1104 35.88 -73.82 2.14
C ASN A 1104 34.66 -73.38 2.99
N LEU A 1105 33.46 -73.84 2.64
CA LEU A 1105 32.24 -73.44 3.34
C LEU A 1105 32.23 -73.96 4.79
N GLU A 1106 32.19 -73.05 5.76
CA GLU A 1106 32.16 -73.36 7.19
C GLU A 1106 30.71 -73.43 7.73
N GLN A 1107 29.79 -72.66 7.17
CA GLN A 1107 28.39 -72.60 7.63
C GLN A 1107 27.40 -72.66 6.46
N LEU A 1108 26.49 -73.62 6.53
CA LEU A 1108 25.39 -73.78 5.58
C LEU A 1108 24.05 -73.76 6.31
N LEU A 1109 23.25 -72.74 6.01
CA LEU A 1109 21.93 -72.52 6.62
C LEU A 1109 20.83 -72.71 5.58
N LEU A 1110 19.96 -73.68 5.81
CA LEU A 1110 18.87 -74.12 4.92
C LEU A 1110 17.55 -74.25 5.69
N GLU A 1111 17.42 -73.55 6.83
CA GLU A 1111 16.23 -73.62 7.68
C GLU A 1111 14.98 -73.15 6.95
N GLY A 1112 13.82 -73.81 7.11
CA GLY A 1112 12.56 -73.28 6.58
C GLY A 1112 12.38 -73.42 5.06
N ASN A 1113 13.03 -74.41 4.44
CA ASN A 1113 12.84 -74.77 3.03
C ASN A 1113 11.85 -75.94 2.86
N LYS A 1114 11.72 -76.49 1.66
CA LYS A 1114 10.82 -77.61 1.31
C LYS A 1114 11.59 -78.93 1.07
N ILE A 1115 12.73 -79.12 1.72
CA ILE A 1115 13.60 -80.28 1.50
C ILE A 1115 12.92 -81.53 2.04
N SER A 1116 12.76 -82.57 1.21
CA SER A 1116 12.05 -83.81 1.57
C SER A 1116 12.97 -85.00 1.87
N CYS A 1117 14.15 -85.05 1.23
CA CYS A 1117 15.17 -86.07 1.48
C CYS A 1117 16.57 -85.55 1.13
N LEU A 1118 17.60 -86.14 1.75
CA LEU A 1118 19.00 -85.94 1.36
C LEU A 1118 19.60 -87.30 0.97
N SER A 1119 19.69 -87.55 -0.34
CA SER A 1119 20.13 -88.83 -0.90
C SER A 1119 21.59 -88.83 -1.39
N SER A 1120 22.16 -87.66 -1.69
CA SER A 1120 23.51 -87.54 -2.27
C SER A 1120 24.55 -87.17 -1.22
N PRO A 1121 25.70 -87.87 -1.15
CA PRO A 1121 26.73 -87.59 -0.16
C PRO A 1121 27.31 -86.19 -0.30
N MET A 1122 27.35 -85.45 0.80
CA MET A 1122 27.93 -84.11 0.86
C MET A 1122 29.39 -84.21 1.31
N SER A 1123 30.31 -83.65 0.52
CA SER A 1123 31.75 -83.62 0.82
C SER A 1123 32.25 -82.21 1.15
N LEU A 1124 31.56 -81.52 2.07
CA LEU A 1124 31.98 -80.20 2.56
C LEU A 1124 32.93 -80.37 3.75
N LYS A 1125 34.23 -80.48 3.46
CA LYS A 1125 35.25 -80.85 4.45
C LYS A 1125 35.43 -79.83 5.58
N GLU A 1126 35.22 -78.55 5.27
CA GLU A 1126 35.37 -77.42 6.21
C GLU A 1126 34.09 -77.06 6.97
N LEU A 1127 32.97 -77.76 6.69
CA LEU A 1127 31.68 -77.43 7.27
C LEU A 1127 31.66 -77.70 8.78
N LYS A 1128 31.40 -76.67 9.57
CA LYS A 1128 31.25 -76.72 11.03
C LYS A 1128 29.79 -76.69 11.46
N ILE A 1129 28.94 -75.96 10.74
CA ILE A 1129 27.53 -75.76 11.10
C ILE A 1129 26.64 -76.10 9.90
N LEU A 1130 25.72 -77.05 10.12
CA LEU A 1130 24.66 -77.37 9.18
C LEU A 1130 23.29 -77.19 9.85
N ASN A 1131 22.48 -76.27 9.31
CA ASN A 1131 21.10 -76.07 9.74
C ASN A 1131 20.13 -76.47 8.63
N ILE A 1132 19.42 -77.58 8.81
CA ILE A 1132 18.37 -78.11 7.93
C ILE A 1132 17.03 -78.20 8.67
N SER A 1133 16.85 -77.41 9.74
CA SER A 1133 15.63 -77.41 10.54
C SER A 1133 14.41 -76.83 9.79
N LYS A 1134 13.19 -77.13 10.26
CA LYS A 1134 11.94 -76.67 9.63
C LYS A 1134 11.85 -77.01 8.14
N ASN A 1135 12.19 -78.24 7.80
CA ASN A 1135 12.00 -78.80 6.46
C ASN A 1135 11.03 -79.98 6.53
N ASN A 1136 10.84 -80.70 5.44
CA ASN A 1136 9.97 -81.88 5.36
C ASN A 1136 10.80 -83.18 5.25
N ILE A 1137 11.98 -83.23 5.87
CA ILE A 1137 12.92 -84.34 5.68
C ILE A 1137 12.40 -85.58 6.38
N SER A 1138 12.07 -86.62 5.60
CA SER A 1138 11.61 -87.91 6.12
C SER A 1138 12.72 -88.96 6.16
N SER A 1139 13.73 -88.86 5.30
CA SER A 1139 14.84 -89.81 5.19
C SER A 1139 16.16 -89.13 4.83
N LEU A 1140 17.24 -89.59 5.47
CA LEU A 1140 18.62 -89.20 5.25
C LEU A 1140 19.41 -90.48 4.89
N ALA A 1141 20.13 -90.49 3.77
CA ALA A 1141 20.96 -91.64 3.41
C ALA A 1141 22.10 -91.85 4.43
N GLU A 1142 22.41 -93.10 4.75
CA GLU A 1142 23.33 -93.48 5.85
C GLU A 1142 24.69 -92.79 5.78
N ASN A 1143 25.21 -92.56 4.57
CA ASN A 1143 26.53 -91.95 4.33
C ASN A 1143 26.46 -90.46 3.91
N VAL A 1144 25.31 -89.79 4.05
CA VAL A 1144 25.08 -88.47 3.45
C VAL A 1144 25.95 -87.36 4.06
N LEU A 1145 26.29 -87.46 5.35
CA LEU A 1145 27.11 -86.48 6.08
C LEU A 1145 28.54 -86.96 6.36
N MET A 1146 28.93 -88.16 5.92
CA MET A 1146 30.24 -88.74 6.21
C MET A 1146 31.42 -87.92 5.65
N GLY A 1147 31.20 -87.17 4.57
CA GLY A 1147 32.19 -86.27 3.99
C GLY A 1147 32.38 -84.94 4.75
N CYS A 1148 31.52 -84.61 5.72
CA CYS A 1148 31.57 -83.38 6.51
C CYS A 1148 32.39 -83.60 7.80
N THR A 1149 33.69 -83.85 7.65
CA THR A 1149 34.58 -84.31 8.73
C THR A 1149 34.77 -83.33 9.90
N LYS A 1150 34.49 -82.04 9.69
CA LYS A 1150 34.62 -80.97 10.70
C LYS A 1150 33.28 -80.52 11.29
N LEU A 1151 32.18 -81.23 11.00
CA LEU A 1151 30.85 -80.81 11.46
C LEU A 1151 30.76 -80.85 12.99
N GLU A 1152 30.48 -79.71 13.61
CA GLU A 1152 30.38 -79.58 15.07
C GLU A 1152 28.91 -79.49 15.51
N LEU A 1153 28.08 -78.82 14.72
CA LEU A 1153 26.66 -78.60 15.02
C LEU A 1153 25.78 -79.04 13.84
N LEU A 1154 24.87 -79.98 14.12
CA LEU A 1154 23.79 -80.34 13.22
C LEU A 1154 22.45 -79.96 13.85
N ASN A 1155 21.71 -79.09 13.17
CA ASN A 1155 20.34 -78.75 13.51
C ASN A 1155 19.37 -79.29 12.46
N ALA A 1156 18.60 -80.30 12.84
CA ALA A 1156 17.55 -80.91 12.02
C ALA A 1156 16.20 -80.96 12.76
N ARG A 1157 15.96 -80.00 13.67
CA ARG A 1157 14.68 -79.82 14.37
C ARG A 1157 13.53 -79.62 13.39
N MET A 1158 12.30 -80.01 13.78
CA MET A 1158 11.09 -79.78 12.97
C MET A 1158 11.22 -80.41 11.57
N ASN A 1159 11.42 -81.71 11.56
CA ASN A 1159 11.41 -82.55 10.36
C ASN A 1159 10.59 -83.82 10.66
N ALA A 1160 10.61 -84.80 9.75
CA ALA A 1160 9.94 -86.08 9.90
C ALA A 1160 10.93 -87.24 10.06
N LEU A 1161 12.08 -87.00 10.71
CA LEU A 1161 13.15 -88.00 10.82
C LEU A 1161 12.78 -89.12 11.81
N GLU A 1162 12.93 -90.36 11.36
CA GLU A 1162 12.83 -91.56 12.21
C GLU A 1162 14.21 -92.14 12.56
N MET A 1163 15.19 -91.91 11.68
CA MET A 1163 16.58 -92.36 11.81
C MET A 1163 17.53 -91.21 11.49
N ILE A 1164 18.77 -91.32 11.96
CA ILE A 1164 19.84 -90.36 11.68
C ILE A 1164 21.01 -91.11 11.02
N PRO A 1165 21.68 -90.53 10.01
CA PRO A 1165 22.81 -91.17 9.33
C PRO A 1165 24.02 -91.30 10.26
N ASP A 1166 25.09 -91.91 9.75
CA ASP A 1166 26.37 -91.87 10.43
C ASP A 1166 26.89 -90.43 10.50
N LEU A 1167 27.34 -90.08 11.69
CA LEU A 1167 27.73 -88.73 12.09
C LEU A 1167 29.24 -88.67 12.33
N SER A 1168 29.86 -87.55 11.97
CA SER A 1168 31.28 -87.34 12.22
C SER A 1168 31.59 -87.30 13.72
N SER A 1169 32.78 -87.77 14.10
CA SER A 1169 33.23 -87.78 15.50
C SER A 1169 33.42 -86.38 16.10
N SER A 1170 33.50 -85.35 15.25
CA SER A 1170 33.64 -83.93 15.63
C SER A 1170 32.37 -83.31 16.21
N ILE A 1171 31.21 -83.97 16.07
CA ILE A 1171 29.93 -83.41 16.52
C ILE A 1171 29.92 -83.19 18.03
N THR A 1172 29.55 -81.96 18.40
CA THR A 1172 29.43 -81.53 19.79
C THR A 1172 27.98 -81.21 20.15
N THR A 1173 27.16 -80.78 19.20
CA THR A 1173 25.76 -80.41 19.45
C THR A 1173 24.82 -80.97 18.38
N LEU A 1174 23.79 -81.68 18.83
CA LEU A 1174 22.72 -82.22 17.99
C LEU A 1174 21.38 -81.65 18.40
N LYS A 1175 20.68 -81.01 17.46
CA LYS A 1175 19.31 -80.52 17.66
C LYS A 1175 18.36 -81.28 16.75
N LEU A 1176 17.61 -82.20 17.34
CA LEU A 1176 16.74 -83.17 16.68
C LEU A 1176 15.31 -83.14 17.25
N SER A 1177 14.95 -82.09 17.98
CA SER A 1177 13.62 -81.95 18.57
C SER A 1177 12.52 -81.88 17.50
N GLN A 1178 11.28 -82.25 17.84
CA GLN A 1178 10.13 -82.22 16.91
C GLN A 1178 10.40 -83.07 15.65
N ASN A 1179 10.68 -84.36 15.86
CA ASN A 1179 10.86 -85.39 14.83
C ASN A 1179 10.04 -86.65 15.21
N CYS A 1180 10.32 -87.80 14.57
CA CYS A 1180 9.59 -89.05 14.77
C CYS A 1180 10.41 -90.18 15.46
N PHE A 1181 11.51 -89.86 16.15
CA PHE A 1181 12.37 -90.88 16.78
C PHE A 1181 11.63 -91.67 17.88
N ILE A 1182 11.69 -93.01 17.82
CA ILE A 1182 11.08 -93.94 18.80
C ILE A 1182 12.08 -94.41 19.86
N ASN A 1183 13.37 -94.44 19.51
CA ASN A 1183 14.49 -94.76 20.39
C ASN A 1183 15.62 -93.76 20.15
N VAL A 1184 16.56 -93.65 21.08
CA VAL A 1184 17.82 -92.92 20.83
C VAL A 1184 18.67 -93.73 19.87
N PRO A 1185 19.03 -93.22 18.67
CA PRO A 1185 19.87 -93.95 17.72
C PRO A 1185 21.25 -94.28 18.31
N GLU A 1186 21.74 -95.50 18.02
CA GLU A 1186 23.05 -95.96 18.49
C GLU A 1186 24.20 -95.07 17.99
N THR A 1187 24.06 -94.52 16.78
CA THR A 1187 25.02 -93.57 16.20
C THR A 1187 25.24 -92.35 17.09
N ILE A 1188 24.21 -91.85 17.80
CA ILE A 1188 24.33 -90.73 18.74
C ILE A 1188 25.06 -91.17 20.02
N LEU A 1189 24.81 -92.39 20.50
CA LEU A 1189 25.45 -92.95 21.70
C LEU A 1189 26.95 -93.14 21.51
N LEU A 1190 27.39 -93.44 20.28
CA LEU A 1190 28.79 -93.68 19.92
C LEU A 1190 29.63 -92.41 19.69
N LEU A 1191 29.05 -91.21 19.78
CA LEU A 1191 29.78 -89.95 19.57
C LEU A 1191 30.68 -89.61 20.76
N PRO A 1192 32.01 -89.44 20.57
CA PRO A 1192 32.97 -89.27 21.67
C PRO A 1192 33.03 -87.83 22.25
N HIS A 1193 32.62 -86.83 21.48
CA HIS A 1193 32.77 -85.41 21.82
C HIS A 1193 31.45 -84.67 22.06
N LEU A 1194 30.34 -85.42 22.10
CA LEU A 1194 29.00 -84.88 22.23
C LEU A 1194 28.82 -84.14 23.57
N ARG A 1195 28.32 -82.90 23.51
CA ARG A 1195 28.07 -82.04 24.67
C ARG A 1195 26.59 -81.77 24.89
N SER A 1196 25.83 -81.55 23.83
CA SER A 1196 24.40 -81.20 23.92
C SER A 1196 23.60 -82.02 22.91
N VAL A 1197 22.53 -82.65 23.37
CA VAL A 1197 21.56 -83.38 22.53
C VAL A 1197 20.16 -82.94 22.89
N ASP A 1198 19.44 -82.47 21.89
CA ASP A 1198 18.02 -82.18 21.98
C ASP A 1198 17.21 -83.15 21.14
N LEU A 1199 16.53 -84.07 21.82
CA LEU A 1199 15.58 -85.03 21.26
C LEU A 1199 14.16 -84.78 21.83
N SER A 1200 13.88 -83.55 22.27
CA SER A 1200 12.56 -83.19 22.81
C SER A 1200 11.45 -83.29 21.75
N GLN A 1201 10.21 -83.53 22.17
CA GLN A 1201 9.05 -83.65 21.26
C GLN A 1201 9.25 -84.72 20.18
N ASN A 1202 9.65 -85.92 20.60
CA ASN A 1202 9.74 -87.12 19.77
C ASN A 1202 8.80 -88.21 20.33
N LYS A 1203 8.97 -89.47 19.90
CA LYS A 1203 8.18 -90.62 20.37
C LYS A 1203 9.04 -91.59 21.20
N ILE A 1204 10.07 -91.10 21.88
CA ILE A 1204 11.08 -91.94 22.53
C ILE A 1204 10.50 -92.69 23.74
N ILE A 1205 10.62 -94.02 23.77
CA ILE A 1205 10.00 -94.89 24.79
C ILE A 1205 10.95 -95.15 25.99
N SER A 1206 12.26 -95.19 25.76
CA SER A 1206 13.26 -95.42 26.79
C SER A 1206 14.48 -94.52 26.58
N LEU A 1207 15.05 -94.03 27.67
CA LEU A 1207 16.31 -93.29 27.67
C LEU A 1207 17.44 -94.25 28.07
N PRO A 1208 18.48 -94.45 27.23
CA PRO A 1208 19.63 -95.25 27.60
C PRO A 1208 20.36 -94.68 28.83
N GLY A 1209 20.67 -95.55 29.79
CA GLY A 1209 21.37 -95.17 31.02
C GLY A 1209 22.81 -94.68 30.76
N PRO A 1210 23.48 -94.05 31.75
CA PRO A 1210 24.74 -93.34 31.58
C PRO A 1210 25.89 -94.15 30.94
N VAL A 1211 25.96 -95.47 31.18
CA VAL A 1211 27.00 -96.38 30.62
C VAL A 1211 26.98 -96.44 29.09
N HIS A 1212 25.81 -96.27 28.47
CA HIS A 1212 25.65 -96.44 27.02
C HIS A 1212 26.21 -95.27 26.22
N TRP A 1213 26.45 -94.14 26.87
CA TRP A 1213 26.96 -92.94 26.21
C TRP A 1213 28.49 -92.95 26.18
N LYS A 1214 29.09 -92.94 24.99
CA LYS A 1214 30.55 -92.92 24.82
C LYS A 1214 31.16 -91.56 25.20
N SER A 1215 30.41 -90.46 25.07
CA SER A 1215 30.90 -89.13 25.43
C SER A 1215 31.00 -88.93 26.93
N LEU A 1216 32.18 -88.50 27.39
CA LEU A 1216 32.44 -88.10 28.78
C LEU A 1216 32.14 -86.61 29.05
N ASN A 1217 31.68 -85.87 28.04
CA ASN A 1217 31.52 -84.41 28.07
C ASN A 1217 30.08 -83.95 27.88
N LEU A 1218 29.10 -84.83 28.10
CA LEU A 1218 27.69 -84.49 28.03
C LEU A 1218 27.35 -83.44 29.10
N ARG A 1219 26.81 -82.31 28.65
CA ARG A 1219 26.35 -81.18 29.47
C ARG A 1219 24.84 -81.03 29.42
N GLU A 1220 24.21 -81.28 28.29
CA GLU A 1220 22.77 -81.08 28.13
C GLU A 1220 22.12 -82.27 27.42
N LEU A 1221 21.09 -82.84 28.06
CA LEU A 1221 20.23 -83.88 27.52
C LEU A 1221 18.78 -83.42 27.62
N LEU A 1222 18.19 -83.07 26.47
CA LEU A 1222 16.82 -82.56 26.40
C LEU A 1222 15.91 -83.60 25.76
N PHE A 1223 15.01 -84.15 26.56
CA PHE A 1223 14.11 -85.25 26.20
C PHE A 1223 12.66 -84.97 26.61
N ASN A 1224 12.31 -83.72 26.89
CA ASN A 1224 10.97 -83.34 27.27
C ASN A 1224 9.95 -83.66 26.16
N HIS A 1225 8.71 -83.98 26.52
CA HIS A 1225 7.63 -84.35 25.59
C HIS A 1225 7.97 -85.61 24.76
N ASN A 1226 8.32 -86.70 25.45
CA ASN A 1226 8.51 -88.03 24.86
C ASN A 1226 7.61 -89.05 25.58
N GLN A 1227 7.85 -90.35 25.39
CA GLN A 1227 7.08 -91.44 26.00
C GLN A 1227 7.89 -92.24 27.03
N ILE A 1228 8.94 -91.64 27.61
CA ILE A 1228 9.90 -92.34 28.47
C ILE A 1228 9.22 -92.82 29.75
N GLY A 1229 9.23 -94.14 29.98
CA GLY A 1229 8.56 -94.78 31.12
C GLY A 1229 9.44 -95.09 32.33
N VAL A 1230 10.72 -95.37 32.10
CA VAL A 1230 11.69 -95.78 33.11
C VAL A 1230 12.99 -95.01 32.91
N LEU A 1231 13.57 -94.54 34.01
CA LEU A 1231 14.92 -93.96 34.05
C LEU A 1231 15.86 -94.93 34.80
N ASP A 1232 16.83 -95.49 34.07
CA ASP A 1232 17.81 -96.42 34.65
C ASP A 1232 19.13 -95.70 34.96
N LEU A 1233 19.43 -95.54 36.25
CA LEU A 1233 20.67 -94.94 36.77
C LEU A 1233 21.51 -95.97 37.54
N SER A 1234 21.18 -97.26 37.44
CA SER A 1234 21.79 -98.30 38.26
C SER A 1234 23.27 -98.52 37.96
N GLU A 1235 23.76 -98.25 36.75
CA GLU A 1235 25.18 -98.48 36.43
C GLU A 1235 25.91 -97.16 36.12
N LYS A 1236 27.03 -96.91 36.83
CA LYS A 1236 27.99 -95.81 36.62
C LYS A 1236 27.36 -94.42 36.33
N ALA A 1237 26.53 -93.92 37.25
CA ALA A 1237 26.00 -92.55 37.20
C ALA A 1237 27.09 -91.45 37.07
N CYS A 1238 28.35 -91.73 37.44
CA CYS A 1238 29.49 -90.84 37.27
C CYS A 1238 29.79 -90.47 35.80
N ALA A 1239 29.32 -91.25 34.81
CA ALA A 1239 29.49 -90.93 33.39
C ALA A 1239 28.73 -89.64 32.98
N TRP A 1240 27.69 -89.25 33.72
CA TRP A 1240 26.99 -87.97 33.58
C TRP A 1240 27.50 -86.89 34.57
N SER A 1241 28.70 -87.03 35.13
CA SER A 1241 29.26 -86.05 36.10
C SER A 1241 29.38 -84.62 35.58
N ARG A 1242 29.43 -84.42 34.26
CA ARG A 1242 29.48 -83.11 33.61
C ARG A 1242 28.11 -82.63 33.11
N LEU A 1243 27.04 -83.38 33.39
CA LEU A 1243 25.69 -83.06 32.94
C LEU A 1243 25.15 -81.88 33.75
N GLU A 1244 24.96 -80.75 33.08
CA GLU A 1244 24.44 -79.51 33.65
C GLU A 1244 22.90 -79.47 33.57
N LYS A 1245 22.31 -80.07 32.51
CA LYS A 1245 20.86 -80.04 32.27
C LYS A 1245 20.34 -81.40 31.78
N LEU A 1246 19.34 -81.93 32.50
CA LEU A 1246 18.56 -83.09 32.09
C LEU A 1246 17.07 -82.73 32.09
N HIS A 1247 16.48 -82.57 30.90
CA HIS A 1247 15.08 -82.17 30.78
C HIS A 1247 14.20 -83.36 30.37
N LEU A 1248 13.36 -83.83 31.31
CA LEU A 1248 12.47 -84.98 31.11
C LEU A 1248 10.98 -84.64 31.29
N SER A 1249 10.61 -83.37 31.34
CA SER A 1249 9.21 -82.94 31.54
C SER A 1249 8.27 -83.49 30.46
N ASN A 1250 7.01 -83.77 30.81
CA ASN A 1250 6.00 -84.33 29.90
C ASN A 1250 6.41 -85.68 29.26
N ASN A 1251 6.90 -86.60 30.08
CA ASN A 1251 7.12 -88.01 29.77
C ASN A 1251 6.15 -88.91 30.57
N LYS A 1252 6.27 -90.24 30.45
CA LYS A 1252 5.43 -91.24 31.15
C LYS A 1252 6.15 -91.92 32.32
N LEU A 1253 7.04 -91.21 33.02
CA LEU A 1253 7.92 -91.77 34.05
C LEU A 1253 7.10 -92.37 35.21
N LYS A 1254 7.27 -93.67 35.47
CA LYS A 1254 6.60 -94.40 36.57
C LYS A 1254 7.57 -94.92 37.62
N GLU A 1255 8.78 -95.31 37.22
CA GLU A 1255 9.78 -95.94 38.08
C GLU A 1255 11.20 -95.39 37.76
N TRP A 1256 12.02 -95.25 38.80
CA TRP A 1256 13.44 -94.92 38.70
C TRP A 1256 14.25 -95.98 39.47
N LYS A 1257 15.24 -96.60 38.83
CA LYS A 1257 16.12 -97.61 39.46
C LYS A 1257 17.36 -96.91 40.01
N ASN A 1258 17.61 -97.01 41.31
CA ASN A 1258 18.74 -96.37 41.99
C ASN A 1258 19.65 -97.40 42.67
N TYR A 1259 20.96 -97.12 42.75
CA TYR A 1259 21.93 -97.97 43.45
C TYR A 1259 21.85 -97.72 44.96
N THR A 1260 21.37 -98.69 45.75
CA THR A 1260 21.42 -98.62 47.22
C THR A 1260 22.80 -99.05 47.72
N VAL A 1261 23.65 -98.11 48.11
CA VAL A 1261 24.82 -98.38 48.96
C VAL A 1261 24.57 -97.79 50.34
N THR A 1262 24.72 -98.65 51.34
CA THR A 1262 24.52 -98.43 52.77
C THR A 1262 25.37 -97.30 53.33
N THR A 1263 24.70 -96.47 54.12
CA THR A 1263 25.11 -95.30 54.92
C THR A 1263 26.47 -95.35 55.62
N ALA A 1264 27.27 -94.28 55.45
CA ALA A 1264 28.15 -93.73 56.48
C ALA A 1264 28.14 -92.19 56.38
N ASN A 1265 28.08 -91.55 57.55
CA ASN A 1265 27.96 -90.12 57.81
C ASN A 1265 28.90 -89.22 56.99
N GLU A 1266 28.42 -88.06 56.52
CA GLU A 1266 28.80 -86.72 57.04
C GLU A 1266 28.29 -85.58 56.12
N MET A 1267 27.60 -84.64 56.79
CA MET A 1267 27.58 -83.19 56.59
C MET A 1267 27.35 -82.53 55.21
N GLN A 1268 26.24 -81.77 55.19
CA GLN A 1268 26.08 -80.39 54.71
C GLN A 1268 26.29 -80.01 53.22
N THR A 1269 25.25 -79.37 52.68
CA THR A 1269 25.21 -78.41 51.54
C THR A 1269 25.58 -78.98 50.16
N ASN A 1270 24.84 -78.80 49.07
CA ASN A 1270 23.86 -77.81 48.59
C ASN A 1270 22.73 -78.51 47.81
#